data_AF-A0A2S4UQI9-F1
#
_entry.id   AF-A0A2S4UQI9-F1
#
_cell.length_a   1.000
_cell.length_b   1.000
_cell.length_c   1.000
_cell.angle_alpha   90.00
_cell.angle_beta   90.00
_cell.angle_gamma   90.00
#
_symmetry.space_group_name_H-M   'P 1'
#
loop_
_entity.id
_entity.type
_entity.pdbx_description
1 polymer ?
#
loop_
_entity_poly.entity_id
_entity_poly.type
_entity_poly.pdbx_seq_one_letter_code
_entity_poly.pdbx_strand_id
1 'polypeptide(L)'
;MSELRRPLILCHQPSGARVALNMASSERLLNLAEYSRERFSQWLGQQSDSPLLGLGRKGGAGVVQATTQDELHAADVGADDRPAAEANLILLAHYLQFLSTRPNNEYLIQATLKHFHFAILKKDSIDVHSAAFDQTSSDQARRLVIKAYYLARHSIAHSFLDFPAPPVGKLWKSDEPKKKLAGVFGGQGNFSRLPMAICIRYPRRTMHRLAHYTNITAYTFFWFHYLSMGTSYSFILFRRVAVVESAVIGHHPRCAVSLPLIGLVQIAHYIALGRVQGLSPNQLSSQLSAGVTGHSQGIVVATLIGGRLASHEDTWTKFNLSALHAISLLFHIGLQGSLAFPLSSLPPKLISITAESEGIPTPMLAVTGLLLGQLQKSVDEVSEEFSGDYNSPLPDAQVSLFNGSKAFVVTGHPRTLAGLVSLLKKSKADPSRDQSKIPFRKRLPAFSMRFLPIGVPYHSHHLQGCTSRVMQPVTEGGIGIEEQAWWEAHKSSLGCPVFHTETGADLRTQSSGLLESLAEQIFTCPVQWSRACAFPQDTTHIIDFGLGTLAGIGSLVARNIEGKGHRIVFAGLPASGQGSKIMNEVYDSINIVREQRWSEKYKIRLVKTKDGRLQIDTPFSRLLSKPPLMVAGMTPCTVPAEFNAAVMNAGYHVELAGGGHYNAKGLRSKITTIQAKLQKPGLGFTLNALYINQKQWAFQFPLWLEMRKEGLPMEGFVVAAGIPSTEKAHEIIDGLRGAGIKHVSFKPGSVDGIRQVINIAAANPDFPVICQWTGGRAGGHHSCEDFHQPILATYASIRSQSNLILVAGSGFGSAEDVYPYLTGRWSRDRFGVEMMPFDGVLFASRMMVAREAATSQSVKELIVKAAGVSDEEWEGTYERETGGIITVTSELGEPIHKIATRGIKLWKEFDETVFAFPREKRLRRIEERLSVVNGAAQISELQSYSELEDPFPKLKKFFARYPEASNQILASEDIAYFLNLCQRPGQKPVPFIPVLDAQFGIWFKKDSLWQAEDIDAVIDQDPQRVAILQGPVAVRHSKSTEQSAGEILSEIESGLVSRLLEDHYDGDESLVPRTDFLCPHVDAEANQHTLQLSAGKIKARSGTTTSRDKRCTQNWLQMISMAGTNGQDVSWLTALLRSLSVVQGSECVDNPLKAVLSPRTHQRVQVFTDQLGRPLNVKFFGGLNPPDEKTAIPLTAH
;
A
#
# COMPACT_ATOMS: atom_id res chain seq x y z
N MET A 1 -32.32 -5.78 -51.89
CA MET A 1 -31.34 -6.84 -52.22
C MET A 1 -30.25 -6.80 -51.17
N SER A 2 -29.90 -7.93 -50.55
CA SER A 2 -28.75 -8.02 -49.65
C SER A 2 -27.45 -8.07 -50.45
N GLU A 3 -26.52 -7.16 -50.19
CA GLU A 3 -25.16 -7.25 -50.76
C GLU A 3 -24.54 -8.61 -50.40
N LEU A 4 -24.05 -9.36 -51.40
CA LEU A 4 -23.20 -10.49 -51.10
C LEU A 4 -21.91 -9.98 -50.44
N ARG A 5 -21.45 -10.68 -49.41
CA ARG A 5 -20.18 -10.39 -48.71
C ARG A 5 -19.36 -11.66 -48.64
N ARG A 6 -18.06 -11.57 -48.96
CA ARG A 6 -17.13 -12.70 -48.95
C ARG A 6 -16.06 -12.45 -47.89
N PRO A 7 -15.77 -13.41 -46.99
CA PRO A 7 -14.80 -13.18 -45.91
C PRO A 7 -13.36 -13.32 -46.41
N LEU A 8 -12.54 -12.30 -46.20
CA LEU A 8 -11.09 -12.40 -46.28
C LEU A 8 -10.57 -12.98 -44.95
N ILE A 9 -10.01 -14.19 -45.00
CA ILE A 9 -9.43 -14.84 -43.83
C ILE A 9 -7.92 -14.55 -43.80
N LEU A 10 -7.49 -13.91 -42.71
CA LEU A 10 -6.09 -13.76 -42.31
C LEU A 10 -5.77 -14.86 -41.31
N CYS A 11 -4.62 -15.53 -41.44
CA CYS A 11 -4.16 -16.55 -40.49
C CYS A 11 -2.65 -16.51 -40.28
N HIS A 12 -2.22 -16.83 -39.06
CA HIS A 12 -0.82 -17.03 -38.72
C HIS A 12 -0.66 -18.36 -37.98
N GLN A 13 -0.27 -19.40 -38.74
CA GLN A 13 -0.21 -20.79 -38.28
C GLN A 13 0.60 -20.98 -36.96
N PRO A 14 1.81 -20.39 -36.78
CA PRO A 14 2.60 -20.61 -35.56
C PRO A 14 1.94 -20.16 -34.26
N SER A 15 1.01 -19.19 -34.32
CA SER A 15 0.28 -18.69 -33.14
C SER A 15 -1.20 -19.12 -33.10
N GLY A 16 -1.67 -19.88 -34.10
CA GLY A 16 -3.09 -20.22 -34.25
C GLY A 16 -4.03 -19.03 -34.51
N ALA A 17 -3.50 -17.82 -34.72
CA ALA A 17 -4.31 -16.61 -34.86
C ALA A 17 -5.07 -16.61 -36.21
N ARG A 18 -6.35 -16.25 -36.17
CA ARG A 18 -7.26 -16.23 -37.33
C ARG A 18 -8.25 -15.08 -37.21
N VAL A 19 -8.29 -14.21 -38.22
CA VAL A 19 -9.20 -13.05 -38.29
C VAL A 19 -9.97 -13.10 -39.62
N ALA A 20 -11.29 -12.92 -39.57
CA ALA A 20 -12.15 -12.89 -40.75
C ALA A 20 -12.71 -11.48 -40.98
N LEU A 21 -12.32 -10.85 -42.10
CA LEU A 21 -12.77 -9.53 -42.51
C LEU A 21 -13.86 -9.66 -43.57
N ASN A 22 -15.05 -9.11 -43.31
CA ASN A 22 -16.17 -9.18 -44.25
C ASN A 22 -16.02 -8.11 -45.34
N MET A 23 -15.69 -8.53 -46.57
CA MET A 23 -15.48 -7.64 -47.72
C MET A 23 -16.74 -7.56 -48.59
N ALA A 24 -16.98 -6.39 -49.20
CA ALA A 24 -18.03 -6.21 -50.21
C ALA A 24 -17.68 -6.97 -51.51
N SER A 25 -18.68 -7.55 -52.18
CA SER A 25 -18.52 -8.41 -53.37
C SER A 25 -18.16 -7.69 -54.69
N SER A 26 -17.30 -6.68 -54.63
CA SER A 26 -16.66 -6.11 -55.82
C SER A 26 -15.49 -7.00 -56.22
N GLU A 27 -15.52 -7.57 -57.42
CA GLU A 27 -14.48 -8.47 -57.95
C GLU A 27 -13.09 -7.82 -57.88
N ARG A 28 -13.02 -6.51 -58.20
CA ARG A 28 -11.80 -5.71 -58.08
C ARG A 28 -11.28 -5.62 -56.65
N LEU A 29 -12.16 -5.47 -55.65
CA LEU A 29 -11.75 -5.42 -54.24
C LEU A 29 -11.33 -6.80 -53.70
N LEU A 30 -11.98 -7.88 -54.14
CA LEU A 30 -11.62 -9.24 -53.75
C LEU A 30 -10.23 -9.64 -54.27
N ASN A 31 -9.94 -9.38 -55.55
CA ASN A 31 -8.62 -9.66 -56.14
C ASN A 31 -7.50 -8.86 -55.43
N LEU A 32 -7.77 -7.61 -55.06
CA LEU A 32 -6.84 -6.78 -54.26
C LEU A 32 -6.67 -7.30 -52.82
N ALA A 33 -7.74 -7.81 -52.21
CA ALA A 33 -7.71 -8.36 -50.85
C ALA A 33 -6.90 -9.66 -50.77
N GLU A 34 -7.06 -10.56 -51.75
CA GLU A 34 -6.32 -11.82 -51.82
C GLU A 34 -4.82 -11.59 -52.09
N TYR A 35 -4.48 -10.71 -53.03
CA TYR A 35 -3.08 -10.30 -53.28
C TYR A 35 -2.43 -9.64 -52.04
N SER A 36 -3.19 -8.78 -51.33
CA SER A 36 -2.74 -8.17 -50.08
C SER A 36 -2.43 -9.21 -49.01
N ARG A 37 -3.31 -10.21 -48.84
CA ARG A 37 -3.13 -11.30 -47.86
C ARG A 37 -1.85 -12.10 -48.10
N GLU A 38 -1.54 -12.48 -49.34
CA GLU A 38 -0.33 -13.24 -49.65
C GLU A 38 0.95 -12.45 -49.34
N ARG A 39 0.98 -11.18 -49.75
CA ARG A 39 2.09 -10.26 -49.43
C ARG A 39 2.21 -9.99 -47.93
N PHE A 40 1.09 -9.95 -47.20
CA PHE A 40 1.06 -9.82 -45.76
C PHE A 40 1.66 -11.03 -45.05
N SER A 41 1.27 -12.25 -45.44
CA SER A 41 1.84 -13.49 -44.87
C SER A 41 3.36 -13.57 -45.06
N GLN A 42 3.86 -13.20 -46.24
CA GLN A 42 5.31 -13.12 -46.51
C GLN A 42 6.01 -12.07 -45.62
N TRP A 43 5.41 -10.90 -45.44
CA TRP A 43 5.99 -9.84 -44.59
C TRP A 43 5.94 -10.18 -43.09
N LEU A 44 4.85 -10.77 -42.62
CA LEU A 44 4.68 -11.15 -41.22
C LEU A 44 5.71 -12.21 -40.80
N GLY A 45 6.02 -13.16 -41.69
CA GLY A 45 7.11 -14.13 -41.50
C GLY A 45 8.52 -13.52 -41.39
N GLN A 46 8.69 -12.24 -41.75
CA GLN A 46 9.95 -11.49 -41.58
C GLN A 46 9.97 -10.67 -40.27
N GLN A 47 8.90 -10.64 -39.47
CA GLN A 47 8.82 -9.90 -38.23
C GLN A 47 9.27 -10.76 -37.03
N SER A 48 10.58 -11.02 -36.93
CA SER A 48 11.21 -11.80 -35.85
C SER A 48 10.83 -11.33 -34.44
N ASP A 49 10.64 -10.02 -34.28
CA ASP A 49 10.41 -9.38 -32.99
C ASP A 49 8.91 -9.27 -32.67
N SER A 50 8.04 -9.95 -33.41
CA SER A 50 6.58 -9.85 -33.24
C SER A 50 6.11 -10.46 -31.90
N PRO A 51 5.29 -9.74 -31.09
CA PRO A 51 4.72 -10.32 -29.87
C PRO A 51 3.78 -11.51 -30.16
N LEU A 52 3.33 -11.66 -31.42
CA LEU A 52 2.53 -12.80 -31.88
C LEU A 52 3.26 -14.15 -31.73
N LEU A 53 4.60 -14.16 -31.80
CA LEU A 53 5.41 -15.38 -31.71
C LEU A 53 5.50 -15.91 -30.27
N GLY A 54 5.35 -15.03 -29.26
CA GLY A 54 5.36 -15.41 -27.85
C GLY A 54 4.07 -16.09 -27.36
N LEU A 55 3.01 -16.07 -28.16
CA LEU A 55 1.68 -16.61 -27.84
C LEU A 55 1.41 -18.01 -28.43
N GLY A 56 2.39 -18.61 -29.13
CA GLY A 56 2.24 -19.95 -29.69
C GLY A 56 1.95 -21.00 -28.60
N ARG A 57 1.09 -21.99 -28.92
CA ARG A 57 0.79 -23.11 -28.01
C ARG A 57 2.08 -23.81 -27.62
N LYS A 58 2.46 -23.76 -26.33
CA LYS A 58 3.50 -24.64 -25.76
C LYS A 58 2.98 -26.07 -25.75
N GLY A 59 3.20 -26.80 -26.84
CA GLY A 59 2.78 -28.20 -26.97
C GLY A 59 3.40 -28.90 -28.18
N GLY A 60 4.48 -29.65 -27.93
CA GLY A 60 4.90 -30.81 -28.71
C GLY A 60 5.38 -30.58 -30.15
N ALA A 61 6.67 -30.79 -30.39
CA ALA A 61 7.12 -31.24 -31.70
C ALA A 61 6.58 -32.67 -31.93
N GLY A 62 5.59 -32.80 -32.81
CA GLY A 62 4.94 -34.07 -33.13
C GLY A 62 4.17 -33.98 -34.43
N VAL A 63 4.84 -34.30 -35.55
CA VAL A 63 4.20 -34.36 -36.86
C VAL A 63 3.33 -35.61 -36.92
N VAL A 64 2.01 -35.44 -36.87
CA VAL A 64 1.04 -36.47 -37.27
C VAL A 64 0.08 -35.85 -38.28
N GLN A 65 0.08 -36.40 -39.49
CA GLN A 65 -0.94 -36.08 -40.48
C GLN A 65 -2.27 -36.67 -40.01
N ALA A 66 -3.27 -35.83 -39.77
CA ALA A 66 -4.66 -36.26 -39.57
C ALA A 66 -5.49 -35.81 -40.79
N THR A 67 -5.99 -36.79 -41.52
CA THR A 67 -6.85 -36.60 -42.70
C THR A 67 -8.32 -36.46 -42.30
N THR A 68 -9.03 -35.57 -43.00
CA THR A 68 -10.48 -35.60 -43.29
C THR A 68 -11.50 -35.74 -42.14
N GLN A 69 -12.39 -34.75 -42.07
CA GLN A 69 -13.80 -34.88 -41.65
C GLN A 69 -14.07 -35.44 -40.24
N ASP A 70 -13.84 -34.62 -39.19
CA ASP A 70 -14.66 -34.65 -37.95
C ASP A 70 -14.38 -33.42 -37.05
N GLU A 71 -14.82 -32.22 -37.49
CA GLU A 71 -14.83 -31.00 -36.66
C GLU A 71 -16.12 -30.18 -36.84
N LEU A 72 -17.27 -30.76 -36.45
CA LEU A 72 -18.55 -30.03 -36.37
C LEU A 72 -19.28 -30.17 -35.02
N HIS A 73 -18.78 -31.01 -34.10
CA HIS A 73 -19.36 -31.18 -32.75
C HIS A 73 -18.27 -31.27 -31.66
N ALA A 74 -17.59 -30.14 -31.42
CA ALA A 74 -16.72 -29.95 -30.26
C ALA A 74 -16.69 -28.47 -29.81
N ALA A 75 -17.86 -27.96 -29.43
CA ALA A 75 -17.97 -26.73 -28.65
C ALA A 75 -18.41 -27.09 -27.22
N ASP A 76 -17.99 -26.25 -26.26
CA ASP A 76 -18.45 -26.21 -24.87
C ASP A 76 -17.82 -27.20 -23.85
N VAL A 77 -16.50 -27.06 -23.62
CA VAL A 77 -15.89 -27.25 -22.28
C VAL A 77 -14.89 -26.10 -22.05
N GLY A 78 -15.06 -25.37 -20.94
CA GLY A 78 -14.42 -24.06 -20.73
C GLY A 78 -12.90 -24.09 -20.58
N ALA A 79 -12.19 -23.64 -21.61
CA ALA A 79 -10.80 -23.16 -21.54
C ALA A 79 -10.75 -21.62 -21.58
N ASP A 80 -9.70 -21.02 -21.04
CA ASP A 80 -9.55 -19.56 -20.98
C ASP A 80 -9.21 -18.99 -22.37
N ASP A 81 -10.20 -18.49 -23.11
CA ASP A 81 -10.10 -17.99 -24.50
C ASP A 81 -9.20 -16.76 -24.70
N ARG A 82 -8.74 -16.12 -23.61
CA ARG A 82 -8.00 -14.85 -23.66
C ARG A 82 -6.73 -14.86 -24.54
N PRO A 83 -5.87 -15.90 -24.55
CA PRO A 83 -4.68 -15.91 -25.42
C PRO A 83 -5.01 -15.94 -26.92
N ALA A 84 -6.12 -16.59 -27.31
CA ALA A 84 -6.57 -16.62 -28.69
C ALA A 84 -7.10 -15.25 -29.14
N ALA A 85 -7.85 -14.56 -28.26
CA ALA A 85 -8.31 -13.20 -28.50
C ALA A 85 -7.14 -12.19 -28.65
N GLU A 86 -6.13 -12.25 -27.77
CA GLU A 86 -4.93 -11.42 -27.87
C GLU A 86 -4.17 -11.67 -29.18
N ALA A 87 -3.97 -12.94 -29.56
CA ALA A 87 -3.26 -13.30 -30.79
C ALA A 87 -4.01 -12.81 -32.05
N ASN A 88 -5.35 -12.86 -32.06
CA ASN A 88 -6.18 -12.32 -33.14
C ASN A 88 -6.08 -10.80 -33.25
N LEU A 89 -6.10 -10.08 -32.12
CA LEU A 89 -5.92 -8.62 -32.08
C LEU A 89 -4.53 -8.19 -32.59
N ILE A 90 -3.47 -8.90 -32.19
CA ILE A 90 -2.11 -8.63 -32.66
C ILE A 90 -1.97 -8.90 -34.17
N LEU A 91 -2.58 -9.98 -34.69
CA LEU A 91 -2.61 -10.27 -36.13
C LEU A 91 -3.33 -9.16 -36.93
N LEU A 92 -4.47 -8.68 -36.43
CA LEU A 92 -5.23 -7.58 -37.02
C LEU A 92 -4.45 -6.26 -37.00
N ALA A 93 -3.76 -5.95 -35.90
CA ALA A 93 -2.90 -4.78 -35.78
C ALA A 93 -1.71 -4.83 -36.77
N HIS A 94 -1.06 -5.99 -36.91
CA HIS A 94 -0.02 -6.18 -37.93
C HIS A 94 -0.55 -5.99 -39.36
N TYR A 95 -1.77 -6.43 -39.66
CA TYR A 95 -2.38 -6.22 -40.97
C TYR A 95 -2.69 -4.73 -41.24
N LEU A 96 -3.24 -4.02 -40.24
CA LEU A 96 -3.42 -2.56 -40.31
C LEU A 96 -2.09 -1.85 -40.55
N GLN A 97 -1.02 -2.20 -39.82
CA GLN A 97 0.32 -1.63 -40.03
C GLN A 97 0.86 -1.96 -41.44
N PHE A 98 0.68 -3.19 -41.92
CA PHE A 98 1.12 -3.63 -43.25
C PHE A 98 0.47 -2.81 -44.37
N LEU A 99 -0.85 -2.63 -44.31
CA LEU A 99 -1.62 -1.84 -45.27
C LEU A 99 -1.23 -0.36 -45.26
N SER A 100 -0.93 0.20 -44.09
CA SER A 100 -0.68 1.64 -43.88
C SER A 100 0.74 2.10 -44.21
N THR A 101 1.65 1.19 -44.58
CA THR A 101 3.09 1.44 -44.79
C THR A 101 3.58 1.03 -46.18
N ARG A 102 2.64 0.76 -47.09
CA ARG A 102 2.80 0.27 -48.46
C ARG A 102 1.83 1.05 -49.37
N PRO A 103 1.92 0.97 -50.72
CA PRO A 103 0.98 1.67 -51.61
C PRO A 103 -0.48 1.52 -51.14
N ASN A 104 -1.05 2.64 -50.68
CA ASN A 104 -2.26 2.66 -49.87
C ASN A 104 -3.45 2.15 -50.68
N ASN A 105 -4.06 1.05 -50.24
CA ASN A 105 -5.39 0.66 -50.67
C ASN A 105 -6.39 1.13 -49.61
N GLU A 106 -6.89 2.35 -49.79
CA GLU A 106 -7.79 3.01 -48.83
C GLU A 106 -9.03 2.17 -48.52
N TYR A 107 -9.58 1.44 -49.51
CA TYR A 107 -10.71 0.52 -49.33
C TYR A 107 -10.39 -0.64 -48.37
N LEU A 108 -9.19 -1.23 -48.45
CA LEU A 108 -8.77 -2.29 -47.53
C LEU A 108 -8.51 -1.74 -46.12
N ILE A 109 -7.93 -0.54 -46.02
CA ILE A 109 -7.71 0.15 -44.73
C ILE A 109 -9.05 0.47 -44.07
N GLN A 110 -9.99 1.05 -44.81
CA GLN A 110 -11.35 1.38 -44.36
C GLN A 110 -12.11 0.12 -43.89
N ALA A 111 -12.10 -0.96 -44.67
CA ALA A 111 -12.77 -2.22 -44.31
C ALA A 111 -12.17 -2.86 -43.05
N THR A 112 -10.83 -2.85 -42.93
CA THR A 112 -10.12 -3.40 -41.77
C THR A 112 -10.36 -2.55 -40.52
N LEU A 113 -10.36 -1.22 -40.63
CA LEU A 113 -10.72 -0.32 -39.54
C LEU A 113 -12.19 -0.46 -39.13
N LYS A 114 -13.13 -0.59 -40.08
CA LYS A 114 -14.55 -0.81 -39.78
C LYS A 114 -14.78 -2.12 -39.01
N HIS A 115 -14.03 -3.17 -39.33
CA HIS A 115 -13.99 -4.39 -38.52
C HIS A 115 -13.37 -4.14 -37.13
N PHE A 116 -12.25 -3.41 -37.03
CA PHE A 116 -11.61 -3.06 -35.75
C PHE A 116 -12.56 -2.28 -34.82
N HIS A 117 -13.27 -1.27 -35.35
CA HIS A 117 -14.29 -0.50 -34.64
C HIS A 117 -15.43 -1.38 -34.12
N PHE A 118 -15.93 -2.31 -34.96
CA PHE A 118 -17.03 -3.21 -34.57
C PHE A 118 -16.60 -4.27 -33.55
N ALA A 119 -15.49 -4.97 -33.79
CA ALA A 119 -15.07 -6.14 -33.04
C ALA A 119 -14.21 -5.81 -31.80
N ILE A 120 -13.28 -4.86 -31.94
CA ILE A 120 -12.30 -4.51 -30.88
C ILE A 120 -12.80 -3.34 -30.03
N LEU A 121 -13.29 -2.26 -30.67
CA LEU A 121 -13.82 -1.08 -29.97
C LEU A 121 -15.31 -1.18 -29.62
N LYS A 122 -15.94 -2.34 -29.89
CA LYS A 122 -17.34 -2.66 -29.55
C LYS A 122 -18.35 -1.61 -30.04
N LYS A 123 -18.19 -1.14 -31.28
CA LYS A 123 -18.94 -0.01 -31.87
C LYS A 123 -18.71 1.31 -31.14
N ASP A 124 -17.44 1.64 -30.92
CA ASP A 124 -17.00 2.91 -30.32
C ASP A 124 -17.45 3.16 -28.87
N SER A 125 -17.78 2.10 -28.13
CA SER A 125 -18.07 2.22 -26.69
C SER A 125 -16.80 2.44 -25.85
N ILE A 126 -15.67 1.90 -26.32
CA ILE A 126 -14.34 2.03 -25.70
C ILE A 126 -13.34 2.63 -26.68
N ASP A 127 -12.36 3.36 -26.14
CA ASP A 127 -11.25 3.88 -26.90
C ASP A 127 -10.16 2.81 -27.16
N VAL A 128 -9.22 3.11 -28.08
CA VAL A 128 -8.17 2.15 -28.48
C VAL A 128 -7.13 1.86 -27.41
N HIS A 129 -6.85 2.80 -26.50
CA HIS A 129 -5.90 2.60 -25.42
C HIS A 129 -6.48 1.69 -24.34
N SER A 130 -7.77 1.86 -23.98
CA SER A 130 -8.45 0.92 -23.08
C SER A 130 -8.63 -0.45 -23.74
N ALA A 131 -9.06 -0.50 -25.01
CA ALA A 131 -9.17 -1.77 -25.72
C ALA A 131 -7.84 -2.53 -25.81
N ALA A 132 -6.73 -1.84 -26.11
CA ALA A 132 -5.39 -2.43 -26.12
C ALA A 132 -4.94 -2.85 -24.71
N PHE A 133 -5.29 -2.10 -23.67
CA PHE A 133 -4.96 -2.43 -22.28
C PHE A 133 -5.69 -3.69 -21.79
N ASP A 134 -6.99 -3.79 -22.06
CA ASP A 134 -7.84 -4.91 -21.60
C ASP A 134 -7.58 -6.22 -22.37
N GLN A 135 -7.21 -6.12 -23.66
CA GLN A 135 -7.14 -7.26 -24.58
C GLN A 135 -5.70 -7.71 -24.91
N THR A 136 -4.67 -7.12 -24.29
CA THR A 136 -3.27 -7.56 -24.48
C THR A 136 -2.46 -7.58 -23.18
N SER A 137 -1.59 -8.59 -23.05
CA SER A 137 -0.79 -8.83 -21.84
C SER A 137 0.51 -8.01 -21.84
N SER A 138 1.18 -7.87 -22.98
CA SER A 138 2.50 -7.21 -23.09
C SER A 138 2.43 -5.72 -23.45
N ASP A 139 3.39 -4.92 -22.97
CA ASP A 139 3.56 -3.52 -23.40
C ASP A 139 3.87 -3.41 -24.90
N GLN A 140 4.62 -4.38 -25.44
CA GLN A 140 4.94 -4.43 -26.87
C GLN A 140 3.68 -4.63 -27.74
N ALA A 141 2.76 -5.50 -27.33
CA ALA A 141 1.47 -5.68 -28.00
C ALA A 141 0.61 -4.42 -27.90
N ARG A 142 0.47 -3.81 -26.71
CA ARG A 142 -0.26 -2.54 -26.51
C ARG A 142 0.21 -1.45 -27.47
N ARG A 143 1.52 -1.20 -27.51
CA ARG A 143 2.12 -0.18 -28.40
C ARG A 143 1.89 -0.50 -29.87
N LEU A 144 1.97 -1.77 -30.27
CA LEU A 144 1.70 -2.20 -31.65
C LEU A 144 0.25 -1.89 -32.05
N VAL A 145 -0.73 -2.29 -31.23
CA VAL A 145 -2.16 -2.08 -31.49
C VAL A 145 -2.48 -0.58 -31.63
N ILE A 146 -2.06 0.23 -30.66
CA ILE A 146 -2.26 1.68 -30.64
C ILE A 146 -1.60 2.34 -31.86
N LYS A 147 -0.34 1.98 -32.16
CA LYS A 147 0.42 2.50 -33.31
C LYS A 147 -0.26 2.15 -34.63
N ALA A 148 -0.64 0.88 -34.83
CA ALA A 148 -1.24 0.41 -36.07
C ALA A 148 -2.58 1.08 -36.36
N TYR A 149 -3.41 1.26 -35.33
CA TYR A 149 -4.69 1.95 -35.42
C TYR A 149 -4.54 3.42 -35.86
N TYR A 150 -3.65 4.19 -35.20
CA TYR A 150 -3.45 5.60 -35.58
C TYR A 150 -2.71 5.77 -36.92
N LEU A 151 -1.80 4.86 -37.30
CA LEU A 151 -1.25 4.82 -38.66
C LEU A 151 -2.37 4.65 -39.68
N ALA A 152 -3.21 3.62 -39.50
CA ALA A 152 -4.29 3.31 -40.42
C ALA A 152 -5.30 4.46 -40.54
N ARG A 153 -5.70 5.09 -39.43
CA ARG A 153 -6.60 6.26 -39.45
C ARG A 153 -5.98 7.51 -40.08
N HIS A 154 -4.67 7.59 -40.19
CA HIS A 154 -3.98 8.72 -40.82
C HIS A 154 -3.62 8.46 -42.30
N SER A 155 -3.48 7.20 -42.71
CA SER A 155 -3.17 6.81 -44.11
C SER A 155 -4.39 6.84 -45.06
N ILE A 156 -5.49 7.46 -44.65
CA ILE A 156 -6.81 7.47 -45.29
C ILE A 156 -7.42 8.87 -45.16
N ALA A 157 -7.99 9.41 -46.23
CA ALA A 157 -8.64 10.73 -46.19
C ALA A 157 -9.85 10.73 -45.24
N HIS A 158 -10.05 11.81 -44.48
CA HIS A 158 -11.19 11.94 -43.56
C HIS A 158 -12.56 11.82 -44.26
N SER A 159 -12.67 12.25 -45.52
CA SER A 159 -13.85 12.10 -46.37
C SER A 159 -14.18 10.65 -46.75
N PHE A 160 -13.26 9.71 -46.51
CA PHE A 160 -13.38 8.29 -46.83
C PHE A 160 -13.65 7.43 -45.57
N LEU A 161 -13.77 8.03 -44.38
CA LEU A 161 -14.08 7.33 -43.14
C LEU A 161 -15.60 7.20 -42.93
N ASP A 162 -16.09 5.96 -42.90
CA ASP A 162 -17.52 5.60 -42.71
C ASP A 162 -17.77 5.00 -41.30
N PHE A 163 -17.16 5.63 -40.29
CA PHE A 163 -17.28 5.30 -38.87
C PHE A 163 -16.77 6.48 -38.02
N PRO A 164 -17.27 6.66 -36.78
CA PRO A 164 -17.01 7.87 -36.00
C PRO A 164 -15.54 8.00 -35.53
N ALA A 165 -15.26 9.14 -34.93
CA ALA A 165 -14.07 9.31 -34.09
C ALA A 165 -14.20 8.46 -32.81
N PRO A 166 -13.08 8.04 -32.19
CA PRO A 166 -13.11 7.44 -30.86
C PRO A 166 -13.85 8.32 -29.85
N PRO A 167 -14.50 7.72 -28.85
CA PRO A 167 -15.15 8.48 -27.79
C PRO A 167 -14.12 9.29 -27.00
N VAL A 168 -14.50 10.50 -26.59
CA VAL A 168 -13.69 11.33 -25.69
C VAL A 168 -13.60 10.65 -24.32
N GLY A 169 -12.40 10.63 -23.74
CA GLY A 169 -12.15 10.14 -22.39
C GLY A 169 -12.95 10.92 -21.36
N LYS A 170 -13.52 10.22 -20.39
CA LYS A 170 -14.53 10.75 -19.45
C LYS A 170 -13.95 11.84 -18.54
N LEU A 171 -12.65 11.77 -18.23
CA LEU A 171 -11.93 12.86 -17.54
C LEU A 171 -12.00 14.21 -18.29
N TRP A 172 -12.20 14.25 -19.60
CA TRP A 172 -12.20 15.48 -20.39
C TRP A 172 -13.59 16.03 -20.72
N LYS A 173 -14.66 15.23 -20.57
CA LYS A 173 -16.05 15.65 -20.84
C LYS A 173 -16.62 16.55 -19.73
N SER A 174 -17.30 17.63 -20.09
CA SER A 174 -17.86 18.59 -19.12
C SER A 174 -19.11 18.11 -18.37
N ASP A 175 -19.58 16.88 -18.62
CA ASP A 175 -20.78 16.26 -18.04
C ASP A 175 -20.54 15.60 -16.66
N GLU A 176 -19.30 15.62 -16.15
CA GLU A 176 -18.89 15.06 -14.86
C GLU A 176 -18.71 16.17 -13.79
N PRO A 177 -19.78 16.63 -13.11
CA PRO A 177 -19.77 17.86 -12.29
C PRO A 177 -18.88 17.78 -11.03
N LYS A 178 -18.47 16.58 -10.61
CA LYS A 178 -17.60 16.36 -9.44
C LYS A 178 -16.12 16.30 -9.79
N LYS A 179 -15.71 16.44 -11.06
CA LYS A 179 -14.29 16.40 -11.43
C LYS A 179 -13.65 17.78 -11.29
N LYS A 180 -12.38 17.78 -10.91
CA LYS A 180 -11.48 18.93 -10.96
C LYS A 180 -10.07 18.43 -11.22
N LEU A 181 -9.42 18.95 -12.26
CA LEU A 181 -8.13 18.46 -12.75
C LEU A 181 -7.04 19.51 -12.55
N ALA A 182 -5.85 19.04 -12.19
CA ALA A 182 -4.61 19.80 -12.19
C ALA A 182 -3.58 19.15 -13.15
N GLY A 183 -2.57 19.92 -13.58
CA GLY A 183 -1.50 19.43 -14.44
C GLY A 183 -0.11 19.61 -13.82
N VAL A 184 0.76 18.59 -13.93
CA VAL A 184 2.17 18.67 -13.52
C VAL A 184 3.12 18.32 -14.66
N PHE A 185 4.23 19.07 -14.71
CA PHE A 185 5.29 18.94 -15.71
C PHE A 185 6.63 18.65 -15.04
N GLY A 186 7.49 17.85 -15.68
CA GLY A 186 8.74 17.36 -15.09
C GLY A 186 9.97 18.23 -15.39
N GLY A 187 11.03 18.05 -14.62
CA GLY A 187 12.35 18.67 -14.84
C GLY A 187 13.40 17.71 -15.42
N GLN A 188 14.67 18.14 -15.37
CA GLN A 188 15.82 17.29 -15.68
C GLN A 188 16.10 16.25 -14.58
N GLY A 189 17.03 15.32 -14.83
CA GLY A 189 17.55 14.39 -13.81
C GLY A 189 16.87 13.01 -13.77
N ASN A 190 15.63 12.88 -14.22
CA ASN A 190 14.88 11.61 -14.20
C ASN A 190 15.33 10.57 -15.27
N PHE A 191 16.33 10.87 -16.11
CA PHE A 191 16.78 9.99 -17.21
C PHE A 191 18.30 9.98 -17.40
N SER A 192 18.88 8.78 -17.47
CA SER A 192 20.29 8.55 -17.87
C SER A 192 20.51 8.32 -19.37
N ARG A 193 19.45 8.24 -20.18
CA ARG A 193 19.53 7.90 -21.62
C ARG A 193 18.60 8.74 -22.49
N LEU A 194 18.85 10.05 -22.60
CA LEU A 194 18.15 10.91 -23.55
C LEU A 194 18.46 10.68 -25.07
N PRO A 195 19.58 10.03 -25.51
CA PRO A 195 19.88 9.92 -26.95
C PRO A 195 19.68 8.52 -27.59
N MET A 196 18.82 7.64 -27.05
CA MET A 196 18.59 6.30 -27.65
C MET A 196 17.18 6.02 -28.19
N ALA A 197 16.11 6.47 -27.52
CA ALA A 197 14.74 6.10 -27.91
C ALA A 197 14.33 6.63 -29.30
N ILE A 198 14.94 7.75 -29.72
CA ILE A 198 14.71 8.40 -31.02
C ILE A 198 15.70 7.90 -32.09
N CYS A 199 16.95 7.60 -31.72
CA CYS A 199 18.04 7.36 -32.69
C CYS A 199 18.37 5.88 -32.97
N ILE A 200 18.11 4.94 -32.04
CA ILE A 200 18.57 3.54 -32.19
C ILE A 200 17.67 2.70 -33.12
N ARG A 201 16.43 3.14 -33.39
CA ARG A 201 15.40 2.28 -34.01
C ARG A 201 15.31 2.28 -35.54
N TYR A 202 16.15 3.05 -36.25
CA TYR A 202 16.16 3.06 -37.73
C TYR A 202 17.57 3.25 -38.32
N PRO A 203 18.06 2.36 -39.21
CA PRO A 203 19.36 2.52 -39.85
C PRO A 203 19.36 3.64 -40.91
N ARG A 204 20.45 4.41 -40.95
CA ARG A 204 20.65 5.67 -41.72
C ARG A 204 20.26 5.62 -43.22
N ARG A 205 20.31 4.47 -43.89
CA ARG A 205 20.01 4.36 -45.33
C ARG A 205 18.52 4.20 -45.67
N THR A 206 17.67 3.83 -44.72
CA THR A 206 16.22 3.65 -44.96
C THR A 206 15.41 4.93 -44.69
N MET A 207 15.93 5.83 -43.86
CA MET A 207 15.27 7.11 -43.53
C MET A 207 14.98 7.99 -44.75
N HIS A 208 15.85 7.99 -45.77
CA HIS A 208 15.69 8.82 -46.96
C HIS A 208 14.52 8.42 -47.89
N ARG A 209 13.97 7.21 -47.73
CA ARG A 209 12.81 6.72 -48.51
C ARG A 209 11.54 6.53 -47.67
N LEU A 210 11.66 6.34 -46.34
CA LEU A 210 10.48 6.30 -45.45
C LEU A 210 9.89 7.69 -45.14
N ALA A 211 10.65 8.77 -45.38
CA ALA A 211 10.20 10.16 -45.17
C ALA A 211 8.92 10.55 -45.94
N HIS A 212 8.50 9.74 -46.93
CA HIS A 212 7.30 9.99 -47.73
C HIS A 212 6.03 9.30 -47.18
N TYR A 213 6.13 8.35 -46.21
CA TYR A 213 5.02 7.39 -45.94
C TYR A 213 4.60 7.13 -44.48
N THR A 214 5.18 7.76 -43.43
CA THR A 214 4.72 7.51 -42.04
C THR A 214 4.67 8.73 -41.13
N ASN A 215 3.44 9.18 -40.79
CA ASN A 215 3.17 10.30 -39.88
C ASN A 215 3.03 9.87 -38.41
N ILE A 216 4.15 9.64 -37.69
CA ILE A 216 4.13 9.35 -36.23
C ILE A 216 5.14 10.20 -35.41
N THR A 217 4.55 11.17 -34.70
CA THR A 217 4.83 11.72 -33.35
C THR A 217 6.23 12.02 -32.81
N ALA A 218 7.31 12.03 -33.60
CA ALA A 218 8.56 12.69 -33.16
C ALA A 218 9.26 13.44 -34.29
N TYR A 219 9.48 12.78 -35.42
CA TYR A 219 10.13 13.40 -36.58
C TYR A 219 9.18 14.34 -37.36
N THR A 220 7.86 14.11 -37.25
CA THR A 220 6.83 14.94 -37.89
C THR A 220 6.80 16.38 -37.37
N PHE A 221 7.15 16.65 -36.10
CA PHE A 221 7.24 18.04 -35.63
C PHE A 221 8.41 18.79 -36.29
N PHE A 222 9.48 18.07 -36.68
CA PHE A 222 10.67 18.64 -37.30
C PHE A 222 10.55 18.85 -38.81
N TRP A 223 9.69 18.08 -39.51
CA TRP A 223 9.55 18.17 -40.97
C TRP A 223 8.17 18.66 -41.47
N PHE A 224 7.08 18.54 -40.71
CA PHE A 224 5.76 18.98 -41.21
C PHE A 224 5.64 20.51 -41.34
N HIS A 225 6.52 21.27 -40.67
CA HIS A 225 6.66 22.72 -40.87
C HIS A 225 7.62 23.09 -42.03
N TYR A 226 8.28 22.12 -42.67
CA TYR A 226 9.21 22.36 -43.79
C TYR A 226 8.49 22.55 -45.14
N LEU A 227 7.20 22.21 -45.24
CA LEU A 227 6.47 22.14 -46.51
C LEU A 227 5.11 22.88 -46.56
N SER A 228 4.65 23.54 -45.48
CA SER A 228 3.32 24.19 -45.47
C SER A 228 3.31 25.72 -45.44
N MET A 229 4.44 26.41 -45.24
CA MET A 229 4.61 27.83 -45.59
C MET A 229 6.04 28.09 -46.06
N GLY A 230 6.17 28.93 -47.09
CA GLY A 230 7.47 29.34 -47.60
C GLY A 230 8.18 30.36 -46.71
N THR A 231 9.50 30.48 -46.94
CA THR A 231 10.39 31.56 -46.50
C THR A 231 10.74 31.70 -44.99
N SER A 232 12.01 31.41 -44.71
CA SER A 232 12.93 32.17 -43.84
C SER A 232 13.24 31.72 -42.40
N TYR A 233 12.33 31.17 -41.59
CA TYR A 233 12.63 30.96 -40.15
C TYR A 233 12.99 29.51 -39.72
N SER A 234 12.40 28.46 -40.30
CA SER A 234 12.76 27.07 -39.96
C SER A 234 14.22 26.72 -40.28
N PHE A 235 14.83 27.45 -41.23
CA PHE A 235 16.23 27.35 -41.58
C PHE A 235 17.17 27.83 -40.45
N ILE A 236 16.69 28.67 -39.53
CA ILE A 236 17.48 29.21 -38.42
C ILE A 236 17.56 28.20 -37.27
N LEU A 237 16.44 27.55 -36.92
CA LEU A 237 16.42 26.59 -35.80
C LEU A 237 17.23 25.32 -36.12
N PHE A 238 17.03 24.74 -37.32
CA PHE A 238 17.81 23.57 -37.75
C PHE A 238 19.30 23.92 -37.86
N ARG A 239 19.65 25.10 -38.39
CA ARG A 239 21.06 25.52 -38.49
C ARG A 239 21.68 25.84 -37.12
N ARG A 240 20.95 26.44 -36.17
CA ARG A 240 21.45 26.68 -34.79
C ARG A 240 21.68 25.36 -34.03
N VAL A 241 20.83 24.34 -34.19
CA VAL A 241 21.01 23.04 -33.54
C VAL A 241 22.07 22.17 -34.24
N ALA A 242 22.07 22.12 -35.58
CA ALA A 242 23.01 21.30 -36.35
C ALA A 242 24.44 21.89 -36.40
N VAL A 243 24.60 23.22 -36.37
CA VAL A 243 25.94 23.84 -36.27
C VAL A 243 26.61 23.45 -34.96
N VAL A 244 25.87 23.33 -33.85
CA VAL A 244 26.40 22.84 -32.57
C VAL A 244 26.85 21.37 -32.67
N GLU A 245 26.12 20.51 -33.37
CA GLU A 245 26.54 19.11 -33.62
C GLU A 245 27.83 19.01 -34.45
N SER A 246 28.04 19.91 -35.41
CA SER A 246 29.22 19.90 -36.30
C SER A 246 30.46 20.59 -35.73
N ALA A 247 30.29 21.59 -34.85
CA ALA A 247 31.39 22.40 -34.31
C ALA A 247 31.92 21.91 -32.96
N VAL A 248 31.20 21.03 -32.26
CA VAL A 248 31.44 20.74 -30.85
C VAL A 248 31.54 19.24 -30.58
N ILE A 249 32.51 18.55 -31.15
CA ILE A 249 32.88 17.18 -30.69
C ILE A 249 33.88 17.23 -29.51
N GLY A 250 34.42 18.42 -29.21
CA GLY A 250 35.33 18.67 -28.07
C GLY A 250 34.63 18.87 -26.71
N HIS A 251 33.97 20.00 -26.48
CA HIS A 251 33.48 20.44 -25.16
C HIS A 251 32.05 21.04 -25.25
N HIS A 252 31.02 20.32 -24.78
CA HIS A 252 29.60 20.62 -25.09
C HIS A 252 28.82 21.41 -23.99
N PRO A 253 28.03 22.44 -24.34
CA PRO A 253 26.96 22.97 -23.51
C PRO A 253 25.73 22.04 -23.51
N ARG A 254 25.79 20.94 -22.75
CA ARG A 254 24.77 19.86 -22.76
C ARG A 254 23.37 20.31 -22.31
N CYS A 255 23.27 21.34 -21.47
CA CYS A 255 21.99 21.86 -20.99
C CYS A 255 21.24 22.68 -22.06
N ALA A 256 21.96 23.45 -22.89
CA ALA A 256 21.38 24.20 -24.03
C ALA A 256 20.60 23.31 -25.01
N VAL A 257 20.97 22.03 -25.14
CA VAL A 257 20.28 21.05 -25.99
C VAL A 257 19.21 20.29 -25.21
N SER A 258 19.49 19.87 -23.97
CA SER A 258 18.59 18.98 -23.23
C SER A 258 17.36 19.67 -22.63
N LEU A 259 17.45 20.93 -22.18
CA LEU A 259 16.28 21.68 -21.68
C LEU A 259 15.17 21.80 -22.74
N PRO A 260 15.42 22.35 -23.95
CA PRO A 260 14.39 22.48 -24.97
C PRO A 260 13.88 21.12 -25.48
N LEU A 261 14.72 20.09 -25.59
CA LEU A 261 14.26 18.74 -25.98
C LEU A 261 13.30 18.13 -24.95
N ILE A 262 13.54 18.31 -23.64
CA ILE A 262 12.63 17.83 -22.59
C ILE A 262 11.29 18.56 -22.67
N GLY A 263 11.31 19.88 -22.85
CA GLY A 263 10.10 20.69 -23.05
C GLY A 263 9.31 20.26 -24.30
N LEU A 264 10.01 20.01 -25.41
CA LEU A 264 9.40 19.55 -26.66
C LEU A 264 8.63 18.23 -26.49
N VAL A 265 9.14 17.27 -25.72
CA VAL A 265 8.43 16.00 -25.51
C VAL A 265 7.21 16.18 -24.60
N GLN A 266 7.27 17.05 -23.60
CA GLN A 266 6.10 17.37 -22.76
C GLN A 266 4.99 18.06 -23.57
N ILE A 267 5.37 19.01 -24.43
CA ILE A 267 4.47 19.66 -25.38
C ILE A 267 3.90 18.62 -26.36
N ALA A 268 4.73 17.69 -26.85
CA ALA A 268 4.27 16.61 -27.73
C ALA A 268 3.30 15.64 -27.05
N HIS A 269 3.47 15.32 -25.75
CA HIS A 269 2.48 14.56 -24.98
C HIS A 269 1.13 15.28 -24.91
N TYR A 270 1.14 16.59 -24.61
CA TYR A 270 -0.07 17.41 -24.55
C TYR A 270 -0.80 17.48 -25.90
N ILE A 271 -0.05 17.71 -27.00
CA ILE A 271 -0.60 17.71 -28.37
C ILE A 271 -1.15 16.33 -28.76
N ALA A 272 -0.42 15.26 -28.44
CA ALA A 272 -0.84 13.89 -28.77
C ALA A 272 -2.14 13.53 -28.05
N LEU A 273 -2.23 13.81 -26.75
CA LEU A 273 -3.45 13.62 -25.96
C LEU A 273 -4.61 14.41 -26.56
N GLY A 274 -4.47 15.72 -26.73
CA GLY A 274 -5.56 16.57 -27.23
C GLY A 274 -6.05 16.16 -28.63
N ARG A 275 -5.14 15.82 -29.55
CA ARG A 275 -5.49 15.32 -30.89
C ARG A 275 -6.16 13.94 -30.87
N VAL A 276 -5.71 13.03 -29.99
CA VAL A 276 -6.36 11.73 -29.79
C VAL A 276 -7.79 11.90 -29.26
N GLN A 277 -7.97 12.84 -28.33
CA GLN A 277 -9.26 13.16 -27.72
C GLN A 277 -10.18 13.99 -28.63
N GLY A 278 -9.71 14.44 -29.79
CA GLY A 278 -10.48 15.33 -30.67
C GLY A 278 -10.71 16.73 -30.09
N LEU A 279 -9.91 17.15 -29.11
CA LEU A 279 -10.04 18.43 -28.41
C LEU A 279 -9.12 19.50 -29.00
N SER A 280 -9.55 20.76 -28.91
CA SER A 280 -8.71 21.93 -29.16
C SER A 280 -7.75 22.22 -27.99
N PRO A 281 -6.69 23.02 -28.19
CA PRO A 281 -5.83 23.50 -27.11
C PRO A 281 -6.60 24.16 -25.97
N ASN A 282 -7.54 25.07 -26.24
CA ASN A 282 -8.31 25.75 -25.20
C ASN A 282 -9.30 24.81 -24.52
N GLN A 283 -9.95 23.90 -25.27
CA GLN A 283 -10.84 22.90 -24.68
C GLN A 283 -10.09 22.05 -23.65
N LEU A 284 -8.89 21.55 -23.99
CA LEU A 284 -8.07 20.75 -23.09
C LEU A 284 -7.55 21.57 -21.89
N SER A 285 -7.01 22.76 -22.12
CA SER A 285 -6.50 23.67 -21.06
C SER A 285 -7.61 24.08 -20.08
N SER A 286 -8.82 24.35 -20.57
CA SER A 286 -9.97 24.75 -19.72
C SER A 286 -10.38 23.70 -18.68
N GLN A 287 -10.06 22.43 -18.88
CA GLN A 287 -10.36 21.35 -17.94
C GLN A 287 -9.38 21.33 -16.75
N LEU A 288 -8.20 21.95 -16.86
CA LEU A 288 -7.17 22.02 -15.81
C LEU A 288 -7.48 23.12 -14.77
N SER A 289 -8.74 23.18 -14.32
CA SER A 289 -9.28 24.27 -13.50
C SER A 289 -8.75 24.33 -12.06
N ALA A 290 -8.10 23.28 -11.54
CA ALA A 290 -7.34 23.36 -10.29
C ALA A 290 -5.98 24.06 -10.44
N GLY A 291 -5.53 24.28 -11.69
CA GLY A 291 -4.26 24.93 -12.02
C GLY A 291 -3.16 23.96 -12.42
N VAL A 292 -2.00 24.51 -12.75
CA VAL A 292 -0.83 23.79 -13.26
C VAL A 292 0.46 24.24 -12.58
N THR A 293 1.45 23.37 -12.52
CA THR A 293 2.83 23.74 -12.13
C THR A 293 3.84 22.81 -12.79
N GLY A 294 5.13 23.16 -12.74
CA GLY A 294 6.18 22.34 -13.31
C GLY A 294 7.43 22.32 -12.45
N HIS A 295 8.04 21.15 -12.32
CA HIS A 295 9.26 20.96 -11.55
C HIS A 295 10.46 21.49 -12.33
N SER A 296 11.23 22.40 -11.71
CA SER A 296 12.37 23.06 -12.36
C SER A 296 11.95 23.63 -13.73
N GLN A 297 12.65 23.30 -14.81
CA GLN A 297 12.33 23.74 -16.18
C GLN A 297 10.90 23.46 -16.66
N GLY A 298 10.18 22.53 -16.02
CA GLY A 298 8.80 22.20 -16.39
C GLY A 298 7.84 23.39 -16.22
N ILE A 299 8.17 24.39 -15.39
CA ILE A 299 7.32 25.56 -15.16
C ILE A 299 7.06 26.35 -16.46
N VAL A 300 8.03 26.41 -17.39
CA VAL A 300 7.85 27.08 -18.70
C VAL A 300 6.75 26.40 -19.53
N VAL A 301 6.70 25.07 -19.52
CA VAL A 301 5.69 24.28 -20.24
C VAL A 301 4.33 24.36 -19.53
N ALA A 302 4.33 24.39 -18.20
CA ALA A 302 3.12 24.62 -17.41
C ALA A 302 2.48 25.98 -17.75
N THR A 303 3.28 27.05 -17.80
CA THR A 303 2.80 28.40 -18.14
C THR A 303 2.30 28.49 -19.58
N LEU A 304 2.96 27.85 -20.54
CA LEU A 304 2.46 27.74 -21.92
C LEU A 304 1.07 27.11 -21.97
N ILE A 305 0.87 25.96 -21.29
CA ILE A 305 -0.39 25.19 -21.33
C ILE A 305 -1.50 25.81 -20.47
N GLY A 306 -1.14 26.54 -19.41
CA GLY A 306 -2.10 27.31 -18.61
C GLY A 306 -2.70 28.52 -19.37
N GLY A 307 -2.08 28.94 -20.47
CA GLY A 307 -2.59 29.98 -21.36
C GLY A 307 -3.72 29.51 -22.27
N ARG A 308 -4.49 30.48 -22.79
CA ARG A 308 -5.53 30.25 -23.80
C ARG A 308 -5.25 31.08 -25.04
N LEU A 309 -5.38 30.46 -26.21
CA LEU A 309 -5.39 31.15 -27.49
C LEU A 309 -6.68 31.96 -27.65
N ALA A 310 -6.67 33.00 -28.49
CA ALA A 310 -7.90 33.66 -28.89
C ALA A 310 -8.85 32.67 -29.59
N SER A 311 -10.16 32.81 -29.41
CA SER A 311 -11.15 31.80 -29.87
C SER A 311 -11.12 31.55 -31.38
N HIS A 312 -10.71 32.53 -32.18
CA HIS A 312 -10.56 32.40 -33.64
C HIS A 312 -9.21 31.76 -34.06
N GLU A 313 -8.29 31.60 -33.11
CA GLU A 313 -6.97 31.00 -33.30
C GLU A 313 -6.82 29.62 -32.64
N ASP A 314 -7.83 29.14 -31.92
CA ASP A 314 -7.83 27.90 -31.11
C ASP A 314 -7.64 26.63 -31.94
N THR A 315 -6.40 26.43 -32.38
CA THR A 315 -5.98 25.42 -33.32
C THR A 315 -4.62 24.88 -32.90
N TRP A 316 -4.39 23.59 -33.15
CA TRP A 316 -3.09 22.98 -32.90
C TRP A 316 -1.96 23.65 -33.69
N THR A 317 -2.25 24.28 -34.85
CA THR A 317 -1.27 25.02 -35.64
C THR A 317 -0.79 26.29 -34.92
N LYS A 318 -1.71 27.09 -34.37
CA LYS A 318 -1.36 28.28 -33.59
C LYS A 318 -0.69 27.93 -32.27
N PHE A 319 -1.17 26.89 -31.57
CA PHE A 319 -0.50 26.37 -30.37
C PHE A 319 0.94 25.91 -30.65
N ASN A 320 1.20 25.28 -31.80
CA ASN A 320 2.56 24.90 -32.21
C ASN A 320 3.48 26.11 -32.43
N LEU A 321 2.95 27.27 -32.81
CA LEU A 321 3.72 28.52 -32.89
C LEU A 321 4.00 29.06 -31.48
N SER A 322 2.99 29.12 -30.59
CA SER A 322 3.18 29.49 -29.19
C SER A 322 4.21 28.62 -28.47
N ALA A 323 4.25 27.32 -28.80
CA ALA A 323 5.24 26.38 -28.28
C ALA A 323 6.69 26.77 -28.62
N LEU A 324 6.95 27.51 -29.71
CA LEU A 324 8.29 27.95 -30.07
C LEU A 324 8.89 28.92 -29.04
N HIS A 325 8.07 29.77 -28.41
CA HIS A 325 8.50 30.68 -27.34
C HIS A 325 8.97 29.90 -26.08
N ALA A 326 8.26 28.83 -25.72
CA ALA A 326 8.69 27.92 -24.65
C ALA A 326 10.02 27.20 -24.97
N ILE A 327 10.19 26.75 -26.21
CA ILE A 327 11.45 26.13 -26.66
C ILE A 327 12.58 27.16 -26.72
N SER A 328 12.31 28.39 -27.14
CA SER A 328 13.24 29.52 -27.19
C SER A 328 13.74 29.86 -25.78
N LEU A 329 12.84 30.04 -24.82
CA LEU A 329 13.21 30.31 -23.42
C LEU A 329 14.05 29.18 -22.82
N LEU A 330 13.62 27.92 -23.00
CA LEU A 330 14.37 26.75 -22.49
C LEU A 330 15.77 26.64 -23.11
N PHE A 331 15.93 26.99 -24.39
CA PHE A 331 17.24 27.08 -25.04
C PHE A 331 18.13 28.16 -24.41
N HIS A 332 17.63 29.39 -24.23
CA HIS A 332 18.42 30.48 -23.64
C HIS A 332 18.78 30.21 -22.17
N ILE A 333 17.88 29.62 -21.38
CA ILE A 333 18.18 29.17 -20.01
C ILE A 333 19.27 28.09 -20.00
N GLY A 334 19.17 27.11 -20.91
CA GLY A 334 20.16 26.05 -21.06
C GLY A 334 21.53 26.58 -21.51
N LEU A 335 21.55 27.57 -22.40
CA LEU A 335 22.74 28.25 -22.90
C LEU A 335 23.41 29.07 -21.80
N GLN A 336 22.71 30.04 -21.20
CA GLN A 336 23.28 30.93 -20.20
C GLN A 336 23.74 30.18 -18.94
N GLY A 337 23.00 29.14 -18.52
CA GLY A 337 23.45 28.25 -17.44
C GLY A 337 24.73 27.46 -17.79
N SER A 338 24.86 26.98 -19.04
CA SER A 338 26.08 26.28 -19.50
C SER A 338 27.28 27.22 -19.66
N LEU A 339 27.04 28.50 -19.96
CA LEU A 339 28.09 29.54 -20.07
C LEU A 339 28.53 30.04 -18.68
N ALA A 340 27.60 30.15 -17.73
CA ALA A 340 27.90 30.53 -16.35
C ALA A 340 28.67 29.44 -15.59
N PHE A 341 28.32 28.17 -15.82
CA PHE A 341 28.95 27.03 -15.16
C PHE A 341 29.48 26.03 -16.21
N PRO A 342 30.66 26.29 -16.82
CA PRO A 342 31.26 25.37 -17.79
C PRO A 342 31.71 24.06 -17.12
N LEU A 343 31.55 22.95 -17.83
CA LEU A 343 31.96 21.62 -17.37
C LEU A 343 33.49 21.53 -17.21
N SER A 344 33.95 21.46 -15.96
CA SER A 344 35.35 21.20 -15.60
C SER A 344 35.68 19.70 -15.64
N SER A 345 36.92 19.36 -16.00
CA SER A 345 37.41 17.98 -15.98
C SER A 345 37.71 17.53 -14.54
N LEU A 346 37.02 16.49 -14.07
CA LEU A 346 37.28 15.92 -12.75
C LEU A 346 38.44 14.90 -12.78
N PRO A 347 39.31 14.87 -11.75
CA PRO A 347 40.31 13.83 -11.58
C PRO A 347 39.70 12.42 -11.65
N PRO A 348 40.28 11.46 -12.40
CA PRO A 348 39.75 10.10 -12.52
C PRO A 348 39.51 9.39 -11.18
N LYS A 349 40.36 9.69 -10.19
CA LYS A 349 40.26 9.15 -8.82
C LYS A 349 38.97 9.58 -8.09
N LEU A 350 38.45 10.79 -8.33
CA LEU A 350 37.18 11.24 -7.74
C LEU A 350 35.97 10.58 -8.44
N ILE A 351 36.08 10.37 -9.75
CA ILE A 351 35.07 9.64 -10.52
C ILE A 351 34.97 8.19 -10.03
N SER A 352 36.09 7.49 -9.83
CA SER A 352 36.08 6.08 -9.39
C SER A 352 35.49 5.85 -7.98
N ILE A 353 35.55 6.83 -7.07
CA ILE A 353 35.00 6.71 -5.70
C ILE A 353 33.46 6.63 -5.67
N THR A 354 32.81 7.13 -6.72
CA THR A 354 31.35 7.36 -6.77
C THR A 354 30.67 6.67 -7.94
N ALA A 355 31.38 6.46 -9.06
CA ALA A 355 30.80 5.97 -10.32
C ALA A 355 30.05 4.63 -10.21
N GLU A 356 30.50 3.70 -9.37
CA GLU A 356 29.88 2.38 -9.20
C GLU A 356 28.58 2.40 -8.40
N SER A 357 28.41 3.36 -7.48
CA SER A 357 27.31 3.36 -6.50
C SER A 357 26.39 4.58 -6.62
N GLU A 358 26.91 5.80 -6.52
CA GLU A 358 26.13 7.04 -6.65
C GLU A 358 26.06 7.57 -8.09
N GLY A 359 26.93 7.08 -8.98
CA GLY A 359 27.08 7.53 -10.36
C GLY A 359 28.20 8.56 -10.55
N ILE A 360 28.40 9.00 -11.79
CA ILE A 360 29.43 9.99 -12.15
C ILE A 360 29.09 11.34 -11.48
N PRO A 361 30.04 12.00 -10.79
CA PRO A 361 29.79 13.29 -10.15
C PRO A 361 29.33 14.37 -11.12
N THR A 362 28.33 15.14 -10.68
CA THR A 362 27.69 16.25 -11.40
C THR A 362 27.32 17.35 -10.40
N PRO A 363 26.94 18.56 -10.85
CA PRO A 363 26.61 19.67 -9.95
C PRO A 363 25.29 19.53 -9.16
N MET A 364 24.63 18.36 -9.22
CA MET A 364 23.35 18.10 -8.55
C MET A 364 23.30 16.67 -7.99
N LEU A 365 23.24 16.53 -6.67
CA LEU A 365 23.19 15.27 -5.93
C LEU A 365 21.83 15.07 -5.26
N ALA A 366 21.07 14.06 -5.69
CA ALA A 366 19.81 13.68 -5.04
C ALA A 366 20.09 12.83 -3.79
N VAL A 367 19.46 13.18 -2.67
CA VAL A 367 19.53 12.47 -1.39
C VAL A 367 18.12 12.12 -0.93
N THR A 368 17.85 10.83 -0.69
CA THR A 368 16.50 10.34 -0.33
C THR A 368 16.57 9.37 0.86
N GLY A 369 15.79 9.66 1.90
CA GLY A 369 15.72 8.87 3.16
C GLY A 369 16.25 9.60 4.39
N LEU A 370 17.01 10.70 4.21
CA LEU A 370 17.62 11.48 5.28
C LEU A 370 16.72 12.69 5.67
N LEU A 371 16.76 13.13 6.93
CA LEU A 371 16.07 14.33 7.41
C LEU A 371 16.82 15.61 7.01
N LEU A 372 16.09 16.70 6.75
CA LEU A 372 16.69 17.96 6.30
C LEU A 372 17.79 18.49 7.25
N GLY A 373 17.54 18.51 8.57
CA GLY A 373 18.53 19.01 9.54
C GLY A 373 19.81 18.16 9.60
N GLN A 374 19.73 16.85 9.32
CA GLN A 374 20.91 15.98 9.23
C GLN A 374 21.67 16.22 7.92
N LEU A 375 20.94 16.38 6.81
CA LEU A 375 21.54 16.69 5.51
C LEU A 375 22.23 18.06 5.52
N GLN A 376 21.54 19.09 6.03
CA GLN A 376 22.04 20.47 6.06
C GLN A 376 23.35 20.54 6.85
N LYS A 377 23.42 19.93 8.05
CA LYS A 377 24.66 19.86 8.82
C LYS A 377 25.85 19.30 8.02
N SER A 378 25.65 18.24 7.24
CA SER A 378 26.72 17.68 6.40
C SER A 378 27.03 18.53 5.15
N VAL A 379 26.06 19.31 4.64
CA VAL A 379 26.27 20.29 3.57
C VAL A 379 27.07 21.50 4.08
N ASP A 380 26.80 21.94 5.30
CA ASP A 380 27.55 23.02 5.96
C ASP A 380 28.99 22.57 6.23
N GLU A 381 29.17 21.41 6.88
CA GLU A 381 30.48 20.80 7.21
C GLU A 381 31.39 20.65 5.99
N VAL A 382 30.87 20.16 4.85
CA VAL A 382 31.67 20.05 3.62
C VAL A 382 31.90 21.40 2.95
N SER A 383 30.97 22.35 3.05
CA SER A 383 31.15 23.68 2.44
C SER A 383 32.22 24.50 3.17
N GLU A 384 32.34 24.34 4.49
CA GLU A 384 33.45 24.88 5.28
C GLU A 384 34.81 24.30 4.85
N GLU A 385 34.90 22.97 4.64
CA GLU A 385 36.14 22.29 4.21
C GLU A 385 36.67 22.82 2.85
N PHE A 386 35.78 23.17 1.91
CA PHE A 386 36.14 23.70 0.59
C PHE A 386 36.06 25.23 0.48
N SER A 387 35.83 25.96 1.58
CA SER A 387 35.67 27.42 1.57
C SER A 387 36.91 28.18 1.03
N GLY A 388 38.11 27.62 1.20
CA GLY A 388 39.36 28.19 0.68
C GLY A 388 39.65 27.92 -0.81
N ASP A 389 38.90 27.00 -1.45
CA ASP A 389 39.12 26.62 -2.86
C ASP A 389 38.39 27.54 -3.86
N TYR A 390 37.48 28.40 -3.39
CA TYR A 390 36.66 29.27 -4.22
C TYR A 390 36.62 30.72 -3.69
N ASN A 391 36.86 31.70 -4.56
CA ASN A 391 36.81 33.13 -4.20
C ASN A 391 35.35 33.66 -4.13
N SER A 392 34.53 33.08 -3.24
CA SER A 392 33.13 33.44 -3.05
C SER A 392 32.79 33.54 -1.56
N PRO A 393 32.00 34.55 -1.11
CA PRO A 393 31.49 34.61 0.26
C PRO A 393 30.28 33.70 0.50
N LEU A 394 29.79 32.99 -0.52
CA LEU A 394 28.65 32.07 -0.45
C LEU A 394 29.14 30.61 -0.41
N PRO A 395 28.45 29.71 0.33
CA PRO A 395 28.86 28.31 0.48
C PRO A 395 28.73 27.55 -0.85
N ASP A 396 29.76 26.82 -1.26
CA ASP A 396 29.78 26.17 -2.59
C ASP A 396 28.64 25.15 -2.79
N ALA A 397 28.13 24.52 -1.72
CA ALA A 397 26.99 23.60 -1.79
C ALA A 397 25.78 24.10 -0.97
N GLN A 398 24.57 23.88 -1.51
CA GLN A 398 23.30 24.22 -0.85
C GLN A 398 22.19 23.20 -1.17
N VAL A 399 21.20 23.05 -0.29
CA VAL A 399 19.98 22.26 -0.57
C VAL A 399 19.02 23.12 -1.39
N SER A 400 18.57 22.65 -2.55
CA SER A 400 17.87 23.51 -3.53
C SER A 400 16.59 22.93 -4.13
N LEU A 401 16.43 21.61 -4.16
CA LEU A 401 15.14 20.99 -4.51
C LEU A 401 14.58 20.27 -3.27
N PHE A 402 13.51 20.82 -2.71
CA PHE A 402 12.77 20.25 -1.58
C PHE A 402 11.63 19.39 -2.15
N ASN A 403 12.04 18.22 -2.66
CA ASN A 403 11.18 17.29 -3.39
C ASN A 403 10.17 16.56 -2.49
N GLY A 404 10.43 16.44 -1.19
CA GLY A 404 9.54 15.88 -0.18
C GLY A 404 10.17 15.95 1.23
N SER A 405 9.50 15.44 2.26
CA SER A 405 9.95 15.55 3.67
C SER A 405 11.29 14.85 3.99
N LYS A 406 11.67 13.84 3.19
CA LYS A 406 12.96 13.13 3.25
C LYS A 406 13.57 12.96 1.86
N ALA A 407 13.28 13.86 0.92
CA ALA A 407 13.75 13.78 -0.47
C ALA A 407 14.22 15.16 -0.92
N PHE A 408 15.53 15.28 -1.15
CA PHE A 408 16.20 16.56 -1.40
C PHE A 408 17.18 16.44 -2.57
N VAL A 409 17.56 17.57 -3.16
CA VAL A 409 18.73 17.66 -4.06
C VAL A 409 19.63 18.78 -3.57
N VAL A 410 20.90 18.45 -3.39
CA VAL A 410 21.98 19.38 -3.08
C VAL A 410 22.65 19.79 -4.38
N THR A 411 22.95 21.08 -4.53
CA THR A 411 23.59 21.66 -5.73
C THR A 411 24.85 22.40 -5.34
N GLY A 412 25.91 22.27 -6.13
CA GLY A 412 27.21 22.87 -5.87
C GLY A 412 28.27 22.34 -6.82
N HIS A 413 29.56 22.61 -6.60
CA HIS A 413 30.60 22.06 -7.48
C HIS A 413 30.68 20.53 -7.36
N PRO A 414 30.84 19.78 -8.47
CA PRO A 414 30.91 18.32 -8.43
C PRO A 414 31.98 17.74 -7.49
N ARG A 415 33.08 18.48 -7.25
CA ARG A 415 34.14 18.09 -6.31
C ARG A 415 33.64 18.11 -4.87
N THR A 416 32.99 19.20 -4.46
CA THR A 416 32.40 19.39 -3.13
C THR A 416 31.30 18.37 -2.86
N LEU A 417 30.44 18.10 -3.86
CA LEU A 417 29.40 17.07 -3.76
C LEU A 417 29.97 15.63 -3.68
N ALA A 418 31.14 15.36 -4.27
CA ALA A 418 31.84 14.07 -4.06
C ALA A 418 32.45 13.97 -2.65
N GLY A 419 32.90 15.09 -2.07
CA GLY A 419 33.22 15.22 -0.64
C GLY A 419 32.02 14.90 0.24
N LEU A 420 30.86 15.50 -0.06
CA LEU A 420 29.60 15.27 0.67
C LEU A 420 29.18 13.80 0.67
N VAL A 421 29.28 13.11 -0.48
CA VAL A 421 29.03 11.66 -0.57
C VAL A 421 29.99 10.89 0.33
N SER A 422 31.27 11.29 0.39
CA SER A 422 32.29 10.63 1.22
C SER A 422 32.07 10.85 2.72
N LEU A 423 31.57 12.02 3.11
CA LEU A 423 31.15 12.34 4.48
C LEU A 423 29.90 11.53 4.87
N LEU A 424 28.84 11.59 4.05
CA LEU A 424 27.58 10.90 4.27
C LEU A 424 27.72 9.36 4.25
N LYS A 425 28.69 8.80 3.50
CA LYS A 425 28.99 7.36 3.56
C LYS A 425 29.43 6.90 4.97
N LYS A 426 30.05 7.75 5.79
CA LYS A 426 30.47 7.42 7.17
C LYS A 426 29.29 7.26 8.13
N SER A 427 28.19 7.97 7.89
CA SER A 427 26.98 7.98 8.74
C SER A 427 25.82 7.17 8.17
N LYS A 428 25.98 6.55 7.00
CA LYS A 428 24.97 5.74 6.31
C LYS A 428 24.99 4.29 6.79
N ALA A 429 23.81 3.70 6.96
CA ALA A 429 23.67 2.26 7.17
C ALA A 429 24.06 1.46 5.91
N ASP A 430 24.80 0.36 6.10
CA ASP A 430 24.98 -0.67 5.08
C ASP A 430 23.61 -1.31 4.76
N PRO A 431 23.17 -1.34 3.49
CA PRO A 431 21.88 -1.94 3.12
C PRO A 431 21.72 -3.43 3.47
N SER A 432 22.83 -4.16 3.65
CA SER A 432 22.85 -5.58 4.03
C SER A 432 22.82 -5.82 5.54
N ARG A 433 23.07 -4.78 6.35
CA ARG A 433 23.13 -4.89 7.82
C ARG A 433 21.73 -4.78 8.42
N ASP A 434 21.26 -5.88 9.01
CA ASP A 434 20.05 -5.83 9.83
C ASP A 434 20.29 -4.92 11.07
N GLN A 435 19.37 -3.97 11.27
CA GLN A 435 19.34 -3.08 12.43
C GLN A 435 18.08 -3.31 13.29
N SER A 436 17.25 -4.32 12.98
CA SER A 436 15.98 -4.62 13.67
C SER A 436 16.15 -4.83 15.17
N LYS A 437 17.29 -5.40 15.61
CA LYS A 437 17.64 -5.62 17.01
C LYS A 437 18.35 -4.44 17.69
N ILE A 438 18.66 -3.37 16.97
CA ILE A 438 19.27 -2.15 17.53
C ILE A 438 18.13 -1.18 17.90
N PRO A 439 18.12 -0.57 19.12
CA PRO A 439 17.18 0.47 19.52
C PRO A 439 17.09 1.59 18.47
N PHE A 440 15.87 2.02 18.14
CA PHE A 440 15.60 2.86 16.97
C PHE A 440 16.51 4.10 16.88
N ARG A 441 16.71 4.84 17.97
CA ARG A 441 17.56 6.05 17.99
C ARG A 441 19.06 5.78 17.81
N LYS A 442 19.50 4.55 18.04
CA LYS A 442 20.91 4.12 17.88
C LYS A 442 21.20 3.55 16.49
N ARG A 443 20.21 3.44 15.62
CA ARG A 443 20.37 2.97 14.23
C ARG A 443 21.05 4.02 13.37
N LEU A 444 21.91 3.58 12.46
CA LEU A 444 22.40 4.43 11.38
C LEU A 444 21.25 4.69 10.39
N PRO A 445 21.07 5.92 9.89
CA PRO A 445 20.06 6.22 8.89
C PRO A 445 20.30 5.46 7.58
N ALA A 446 19.23 4.84 7.06
CA ALA A 446 19.23 4.20 5.75
C ALA A 446 18.73 5.19 4.69
N PHE A 447 19.62 5.61 3.79
CA PHE A 447 19.30 6.58 2.73
C PHE A 447 20.10 6.30 1.44
N SER A 448 19.54 6.73 0.31
CA SER A 448 20.18 6.68 -1.00
C SER A 448 20.72 8.05 -1.41
N MET A 449 21.84 8.02 -2.13
CA MET A 449 22.47 9.17 -2.76
C MET A 449 22.64 8.84 -4.24
N ARG A 450 22.43 9.81 -5.12
CA ARG A 450 22.62 9.62 -6.56
C ARG A 450 22.89 10.94 -7.27
N PHE A 451 23.95 10.99 -8.06
CA PHE A 451 24.20 12.13 -8.94
C PHE A 451 23.17 12.16 -10.07
N LEU A 452 22.57 13.33 -10.27
CA LEU A 452 21.63 13.56 -11.36
C LEU A 452 22.42 13.86 -12.64
N PRO A 453 22.04 13.30 -13.81
CA PRO A 453 22.75 13.51 -15.08
C PRO A 453 22.46 14.91 -15.68
N ILE A 454 22.81 15.96 -14.94
CA ILE A 454 22.58 17.38 -15.22
C ILE A 454 23.95 18.06 -15.19
N GLY A 455 24.23 18.96 -16.15
CA GLY A 455 25.56 19.59 -16.30
C GLY A 455 25.72 20.94 -15.60
N VAL A 456 24.65 21.48 -14.99
CA VAL A 456 24.55 22.86 -14.50
C VAL A 456 23.87 22.85 -13.11
N PRO A 457 24.36 23.59 -12.11
CA PRO A 457 23.78 23.65 -10.76
C PRO A 457 22.54 24.57 -10.72
N TYR A 458 21.45 24.15 -11.36
CA TYR A 458 20.18 24.89 -11.33
C TYR A 458 19.65 25.07 -9.90
N HIS A 459 18.90 26.15 -9.67
CA HIS A 459 18.37 26.56 -8.36
C HIS A 459 19.45 26.96 -7.34
N SER A 460 20.53 27.62 -7.78
CA SER A 460 21.63 28.00 -6.90
C SER A 460 22.25 29.36 -7.23
N HIS A 461 22.94 29.94 -6.25
CA HIS A 461 23.67 31.20 -6.38
C HIS A 461 24.81 31.13 -7.43
N HIS A 462 25.29 29.95 -7.81
CA HIS A 462 26.23 29.78 -8.93
C HIS A 462 25.71 30.32 -10.27
N LEU A 463 24.39 30.48 -10.40
CA LEU A 463 23.72 31.00 -11.59
C LEU A 463 23.18 32.42 -11.40
N GLN A 464 23.61 33.13 -10.36
CA GLN A 464 23.21 34.53 -10.13
C GLN A 464 23.64 35.41 -11.33
N GLY A 465 22.77 36.35 -11.71
CA GLY A 465 22.94 37.16 -12.93
C GLY A 465 22.71 36.40 -14.26
N CYS A 466 22.36 35.11 -14.26
CA CYS A 466 21.93 34.43 -15.51
C CYS A 466 20.57 34.93 -15.99
N THR A 467 19.65 35.26 -15.08
CA THR A 467 18.35 35.87 -15.41
C THR A 467 18.54 37.15 -16.21
N SER A 468 19.35 38.09 -15.71
CA SER A 468 19.65 39.35 -16.40
C SER A 468 20.26 39.11 -17.79
N ARG A 469 21.13 38.11 -17.94
CA ARG A 469 21.70 37.71 -19.25
C ARG A 469 20.68 37.12 -20.22
N VAL A 470 19.70 36.34 -19.73
CA VAL A 470 18.57 35.90 -20.57
C VAL A 470 17.72 37.09 -21.01
N MET A 471 17.58 38.14 -20.18
CA MET A 471 16.81 39.34 -20.50
C MET A 471 17.52 40.35 -21.44
N GLN A 472 18.77 40.09 -21.86
CA GLN A 472 19.49 40.96 -22.80
C GLN A 472 18.94 40.89 -24.24
N PRO A 473 19.31 41.86 -25.11
CA PRO A 473 19.05 41.79 -26.55
C PRO A 473 19.68 40.54 -27.21
N VAL A 474 19.12 40.10 -28.33
CA VAL A 474 19.61 38.92 -29.09
C VAL A 474 21.06 39.10 -29.56
N THR A 475 21.49 40.34 -29.82
CA THR A 475 22.87 40.69 -30.18
C THR A 475 23.88 40.41 -29.07
N GLU A 476 23.44 40.38 -27.81
CA GLU A 476 24.24 40.10 -26.62
C GLU A 476 24.08 38.65 -26.13
N GLY A 477 23.30 37.82 -26.84
CA GLY A 477 23.03 36.42 -26.48
C GLY A 477 21.87 36.21 -25.50
N GLY A 478 21.07 37.27 -25.25
CA GLY A 478 19.79 37.16 -24.55
C GLY A 478 18.63 36.81 -25.48
N ILE A 479 17.42 36.75 -24.92
CA ILE A 479 16.22 36.25 -25.60
C ILE A 479 15.55 37.29 -26.52
N GLY A 480 15.80 38.59 -26.30
CA GLY A 480 15.25 39.68 -27.08
C GLY A 480 13.87 40.19 -26.67
N ILE A 481 13.52 41.36 -27.19
CA ILE A 481 12.33 42.13 -26.78
C ILE A 481 11.01 41.55 -27.31
N GLU A 482 11.03 40.85 -28.45
CA GLU A 482 9.83 40.21 -29.03
C GLU A 482 9.32 39.06 -28.14
N GLU A 483 10.24 38.22 -27.65
CA GLU A 483 9.95 37.13 -26.71
C GLU A 483 9.48 37.69 -25.35
N GLN A 484 10.12 38.76 -24.85
CA GLN A 484 9.68 39.47 -23.65
C GLN A 484 8.22 39.95 -23.79
N ALA A 485 7.92 40.68 -24.86
CA ALA A 485 6.57 41.17 -25.12
C ALA A 485 5.55 40.03 -25.24
N TRP A 486 5.92 38.90 -25.85
CA TRP A 486 5.04 37.73 -25.95
C TRP A 486 4.74 37.12 -24.57
N TRP A 487 5.74 36.90 -23.73
CA TRP A 487 5.53 36.31 -22.39
C TRP A 487 4.71 37.22 -21.47
N GLU A 488 4.96 38.53 -21.47
CA GLU A 488 4.15 39.46 -20.66
C GLU A 488 2.71 39.56 -21.16
N ALA A 489 2.47 39.52 -22.48
CA ALA A 489 1.11 39.41 -23.03
C ALA A 489 0.46 38.05 -22.68
N HIS A 490 1.23 36.96 -22.72
CA HIS A 490 0.75 35.61 -22.40
C HIS A 490 0.31 35.48 -20.93
N LYS A 491 0.88 36.28 -20.00
CA LYS A 491 0.44 36.38 -18.60
C LYS A 491 -1.06 36.67 -18.48
N SER A 492 -1.59 37.56 -19.33
CA SER A 492 -3.01 37.90 -19.37
C SER A 492 -3.89 36.82 -20.01
N SER A 493 -3.30 35.87 -20.75
CA SER A 493 -4.01 34.74 -21.36
C SER A 493 -4.23 33.54 -20.42
N LEU A 494 -3.60 33.54 -19.24
CA LEU A 494 -3.57 32.40 -18.31
C LEU A 494 -4.97 32.08 -17.75
N GLY A 495 -5.57 31.02 -18.30
CA GLY A 495 -6.94 30.58 -18.04
C GLY A 495 -7.12 29.72 -16.79
N CYS A 496 -6.03 29.36 -16.10
CA CYS A 496 -6.01 28.68 -14.81
C CYS A 496 -4.85 29.21 -13.95
N PRO A 497 -4.84 28.95 -12.62
CA PRO A 497 -3.66 29.24 -11.80
C PRO A 497 -2.41 28.55 -12.34
N VAL A 498 -1.28 29.25 -12.30
CA VAL A 498 0.04 28.64 -12.52
C VAL A 498 0.84 28.82 -11.23
N PHE A 499 1.20 27.75 -10.55
CA PHE A 499 1.81 27.85 -9.21
C PHE A 499 3.33 27.95 -9.27
N HIS A 500 3.85 29.01 -8.67
CA HIS A 500 5.28 29.31 -8.53
C HIS A 500 6.02 28.20 -7.76
N THR A 501 7.20 27.81 -8.22
CA THR A 501 7.93 26.62 -7.73
C THR A 501 8.41 26.73 -6.29
N GLU A 502 8.79 27.94 -5.84
CA GLU A 502 9.23 28.22 -4.46
C GLU A 502 8.08 28.57 -3.48
N THR A 503 7.21 29.50 -3.87
CA THR A 503 6.22 30.10 -2.96
C THR A 503 4.86 29.39 -2.99
N GLY A 504 4.54 28.69 -4.08
CA GLY A 504 3.19 28.18 -4.34
C GLY A 504 2.16 29.26 -4.70
N ALA A 505 2.59 30.52 -4.93
CA ALA A 505 1.70 31.60 -5.34
C ALA A 505 1.27 31.48 -6.81
N ASP A 506 0.13 32.06 -7.18
CA ASP A 506 -0.34 32.12 -8.58
C ASP A 506 0.44 33.21 -9.35
N LEU A 507 1.17 32.80 -10.40
CA LEU A 507 1.95 33.71 -11.27
C LEU A 507 1.09 34.81 -11.91
N ARG A 508 -0.23 34.58 -12.05
CA ARG A 508 -1.19 35.58 -12.54
C ARG A 508 -1.31 36.81 -11.63
N THR A 509 -1.05 36.64 -10.34
CA THR A 509 -1.18 37.71 -9.32
C THR A 509 0.14 38.38 -8.94
N GLN A 510 1.28 37.93 -9.48
CA GLN A 510 2.57 38.53 -9.17
C GLN A 510 2.80 39.86 -9.89
N SER A 511 3.50 40.78 -9.24
CA SER A 511 3.87 42.10 -9.78
C SER A 511 5.09 42.07 -10.72
N SER A 512 5.99 41.08 -10.58
CA SER A 512 7.15 40.90 -11.43
C SER A 512 6.78 40.47 -12.86
N GLY A 513 7.70 40.69 -13.80
CA GLY A 513 7.58 40.19 -15.18
C GLY A 513 7.51 38.67 -15.18
N LEU A 514 6.58 38.10 -15.96
CA LEU A 514 6.42 36.66 -16.08
C LEU A 514 7.69 35.99 -16.61
N LEU A 515 8.35 36.58 -17.61
CA LEU A 515 9.54 35.98 -18.20
C LEU A 515 10.73 35.94 -17.23
N GLU A 516 10.94 37.05 -16.52
CA GLU A 516 11.98 37.19 -15.51
C GLU A 516 11.76 36.19 -14.37
N SER A 517 10.53 36.11 -13.85
CA SER A 517 10.15 35.15 -12.81
C SER A 517 10.35 33.69 -13.25
N LEU A 518 10.04 33.33 -14.50
CA LEU A 518 10.25 31.97 -15.01
C LEU A 518 11.74 31.61 -15.12
N ALA A 519 12.59 32.55 -15.53
CA ALA A 519 14.03 32.35 -15.58
C ALA A 519 14.63 32.25 -14.16
N GLU A 520 14.24 33.14 -13.24
CA GLU A 520 14.69 33.15 -11.85
C GLU A 520 14.29 31.86 -11.10
N GLN A 521 13.06 31.38 -11.32
CA GLN A 521 12.55 30.10 -10.79
C GLN A 521 13.36 28.87 -11.21
N ILE A 522 14.18 28.96 -12.26
CA ILE A 522 15.03 27.87 -12.75
C ILE A 522 16.50 28.10 -12.41
N PHE A 523 16.99 29.34 -12.46
CA PHE A 523 18.38 29.66 -12.16
C PHE A 523 18.70 29.65 -10.66
N THR A 524 17.95 30.40 -9.86
CA THR A 524 18.37 30.78 -8.49
C THR A 524 17.38 30.35 -7.41
N CYS A 525 16.08 30.45 -7.63
CA CYS A 525 15.08 30.09 -6.60
C CYS A 525 15.08 28.58 -6.31
N PRO A 526 15.01 28.15 -5.03
CA PRO A 526 14.81 26.76 -4.66
C PRO A 526 13.39 26.27 -5.00
N VAL A 527 13.23 25.00 -5.34
CA VAL A 527 11.91 24.39 -5.58
C VAL A 527 11.35 23.81 -4.30
N GLN A 528 10.23 24.34 -3.82
CA GLN A 528 9.46 23.81 -2.69
C GLN A 528 8.32 22.95 -3.22
N TRP A 529 8.62 21.73 -3.66
CA TRP A 529 7.71 20.95 -4.51
C TRP A 529 6.37 20.62 -3.84
N SER A 530 6.38 20.38 -2.52
CA SER A 530 5.16 20.18 -1.73
C SER A 530 4.27 21.43 -1.63
N ARG A 531 4.83 22.64 -1.77
CA ARG A 531 4.07 23.91 -1.83
C ARG A 531 3.56 24.18 -3.25
N ALA A 532 4.41 23.99 -4.28
CA ALA A 532 4.00 24.13 -5.68
C ALA A 532 2.86 23.17 -6.07
N CYS A 533 2.84 21.96 -5.50
CA CYS A 533 1.76 20.97 -5.67
C CYS A 533 0.64 21.06 -4.60
N ALA A 534 0.54 22.16 -3.85
CA ALA A 534 -0.56 22.39 -2.90
C ALA A 534 -1.84 22.85 -3.62
N PHE A 535 -2.30 22.04 -4.57
CA PHE A 535 -3.53 22.26 -5.32
C PHE A 535 -4.76 22.39 -4.40
N PRO A 536 -5.84 23.04 -4.85
CA PRO A 536 -7.10 23.14 -4.09
C PRO A 536 -7.59 21.80 -3.54
N GLN A 537 -8.14 21.77 -2.32
CA GLN A 537 -8.52 20.52 -1.63
C GLN A 537 -9.58 19.70 -2.39
N ASP A 538 -10.40 20.34 -3.22
CA ASP A 538 -11.41 19.73 -4.10
C ASP A 538 -10.83 19.20 -5.42
N THR A 539 -9.51 19.24 -5.61
CA THR A 539 -8.83 18.62 -6.75
C THR A 539 -9.03 17.10 -6.70
N THR A 540 -9.56 16.54 -7.79
CA THR A 540 -9.81 15.09 -7.86
C THR A 540 -8.68 14.32 -8.53
N HIS A 541 -8.07 14.90 -9.57
CA HIS A 541 -7.04 14.26 -10.37
C HIS A 541 -5.89 15.23 -10.67
N ILE A 542 -4.67 14.71 -10.72
CA ILE A 542 -3.49 15.44 -11.19
C ILE A 542 -2.88 14.64 -12.33
N ILE A 543 -2.73 15.31 -13.48
CA ILE A 543 -2.25 14.70 -14.72
C ILE A 543 -0.75 14.97 -14.88
N ASP A 544 0.05 13.91 -14.90
CA ASP A 544 1.49 13.98 -15.18
C ASP A 544 1.74 13.96 -16.69
N PHE A 545 2.12 15.12 -17.24
CA PHE A 545 2.57 15.31 -18.62
C PHE A 545 4.09 15.11 -18.79
N GLY A 546 4.81 14.94 -17.68
CA GLY A 546 6.25 14.80 -17.62
C GLY A 546 6.79 13.51 -18.24
N LEU A 547 8.11 13.43 -18.27
CA LEU A 547 8.84 12.24 -18.69
C LEU A 547 9.02 11.26 -17.52
N GLY A 548 8.96 9.96 -17.79
CA GLY A 548 9.45 8.91 -16.90
C GLY A 548 8.38 8.10 -16.17
N THR A 549 7.13 8.56 -16.11
CA THR A 549 5.99 7.86 -15.48
C THR A 549 6.29 7.39 -14.04
N LEU A 550 6.56 6.10 -13.82
CA LEU A 550 6.94 5.52 -12.53
C LEU A 550 8.27 6.04 -11.98
N ALA A 551 9.18 6.49 -12.85
CA ALA A 551 10.42 7.19 -12.49
C ALA A 551 10.33 8.72 -12.72
N GLY A 552 9.15 9.21 -13.11
CA GLY A 552 8.87 10.61 -13.43
C GLY A 552 8.34 11.42 -12.25
N ILE A 553 7.99 12.68 -12.54
CA ILE A 553 7.56 13.63 -11.51
C ILE A 553 6.23 13.23 -10.85
N GLY A 554 5.28 12.62 -11.58
CA GLY A 554 4.01 12.17 -11.03
C GLY A 554 4.17 11.16 -9.89
N SER A 555 5.23 10.33 -9.90
CA SER A 555 5.52 9.41 -8.79
C SER A 555 6.16 10.08 -7.57
N LEU A 556 6.76 11.27 -7.72
CA LEU A 556 7.14 12.12 -6.59
C LEU A 556 5.92 12.82 -6.01
N VAL A 557 5.08 13.41 -6.87
CA VAL A 557 3.82 14.06 -6.47
C VAL A 557 2.92 13.08 -5.73
N ALA A 558 2.76 11.84 -6.24
CA ALA A 558 1.98 10.77 -5.60
C ALA A 558 2.34 10.58 -4.11
N ARG A 559 3.63 10.49 -3.78
CA ARG A 559 4.10 10.30 -2.39
C ARG A 559 3.82 11.51 -1.50
N ASN A 560 3.86 12.72 -2.04
CA ASN A 560 3.60 13.96 -1.28
C ASN A 560 2.10 14.24 -1.05
N ILE A 561 1.22 13.54 -1.77
CA ILE A 561 -0.24 13.69 -1.67
C ILE A 561 -0.96 12.41 -1.24
N GLU A 562 -0.21 11.36 -0.87
CA GLU A 562 -0.79 10.12 -0.37
C GLU A 562 -1.81 10.40 0.73
N GLY A 563 -3.01 9.86 0.55
CA GLY A 563 -4.14 10.06 1.46
C GLY A 563 -4.96 11.33 1.30
N LYS A 564 -4.54 12.30 0.48
CA LYS A 564 -5.28 13.58 0.30
C LYS A 564 -6.54 13.44 -0.57
N GLY A 565 -6.77 12.29 -1.19
CA GLY A 565 -7.91 12.04 -2.10
C GLY A 565 -7.66 12.45 -3.55
N HIS A 566 -6.42 12.75 -3.92
CA HIS A 566 -6.02 13.12 -5.28
C HIS A 566 -5.53 11.89 -6.07
N ARG A 567 -6.14 11.62 -7.23
CA ARG A 567 -5.75 10.57 -8.18
C ARG A 567 -4.60 11.05 -9.07
N ILE A 568 -3.44 10.40 -9.05
CA ILE A 568 -2.39 10.64 -10.07
C ILE A 568 -2.70 9.84 -11.33
N VAL A 569 -2.72 10.51 -12.48
CA VAL A 569 -2.88 9.89 -13.79
C VAL A 569 -1.72 10.28 -14.71
N PHE A 570 -1.17 9.33 -15.47
CA PHE A 570 -0.02 9.57 -16.34
C PHE A 570 -0.47 9.72 -17.80
N ALA A 571 -0.13 10.84 -18.45
CA ALA A 571 -0.43 11.05 -19.86
C ALA A 571 0.57 10.34 -20.80
N GLY A 572 1.77 10.02 -20.31
CA GLY A 572 2.82 9.31 -21.04
C GLY A 572 2.70 7.78 -20.98
N LEU A 573 3.26 7.09 -21.99
CA LEU A 573 3.28 5.62 -22.11
C LEU A 573 3.86 4.95 -20.85
N PRO A 574 3.12 4.06 -20.17
CA PRO A 574 3.58 3.41 -18.95
C PRO A 574 4.54 2.26 -19.28
N ALA A 575 5.52 2.04 -18.42
CA ALA A 575 6.03 0.69 -18.23
C ALA A 575 4.95 -0.13 -17.53
N SER A 576 4.74 -1.37 -17.94
CA SER A 576 3.75 -2.28 -17.35
C SER A 576 3.97 -2.44 -15.83
N GLY A 577 3.04 -1.93 -15.03
CA GLY A 577 3.01 -2.09 -13.57
C GLY A 577 1.62 -2.53 -13.10
N GLN A 578 1.57 -3.36 -12.06
CA GLN A 578 0.34 -3.65 -11.34
C GLN A 578 0.05 -2.54 -10.32
N GLY A 579 -1.22 -2.22 -10.09
CA GLY A 579 -1.66 -1.22 -9.11
C GLY A 579 -2.23 0.07 -9.75
N SER A 580 -2.48 1.08 -8.91
CA SER A 580 -3.28 2.27 -9.26
C SER A 580 -2.51 3.32 -10.09
N LYS A 581 -1.76 2.90 -11.12
CA LYS A 581 -0.90 3.78 -11.94
C LYS A 581 -0.98 3.40 -13.42
N ILE A 582 -2.10 3.71 -14.06
CA ILE A 582 -2.41 3.26 -15.43
C ILE A 582 -2.66 4.46 -16.36
N MET A 583 -2.16 4.38 -17.60
CA MET A 583 -2.31 5.45 -18.60
C MET A 583 -3.69 5.46 -19.28
N ASN A 584 -4.38 4.32 -19.34
CA ASN A 584 -5.69 4.25 -20.02
C ASN A 584 -6.72 5.19 -19.37
N GLU A 585 -6.58 5.54 -18.09
CA GLU A 585 -7.47 6.48 -17.39
C GLU A 585 -7.57 7.88 -18.05
N VAL A 586 -6.55 8.40 -18.76
CA VAL A 586 -6.71 9.65 -19.54
C VAL A 586 -7.45 9.46 -20.86
N TYR A 587 -7.73 8.22 -21.26
CA TYR A 587 -8.42 7.86 -22.51
C TYR A 587 -9.76 7.15 -22.29
N ASP A 588 -9.98 6.49 -21.14
CA ASP A 588 -11.18 5.72 -20.80
C ASP A 588 -12.45 6.57 -20.93
N SER A 589 -13.32 6.14 -21.85
CA SER A 589 -14.59 6.80 -22.18
C SER A 589 -15.76 6.45 -21.25
N ILE A 590 -15.59 5.44 -20.38
CA ILE A 590 -16.62 4.80 -19.56
C ILE A 590 -16.42 5.09 -18.06
N ASN A 591 -15.22 4.88 -17.53
CA ASN A 591 -14.94 4.90 -16.08
C ASN A 591 -14.10 6.11 -15.65
N ILE A 592 -14.21 6.47 -14.37
CA ILE A 592 -13.28 7.38 -13.68
C ILE A 592 -12.98 6.76 -12.32
N VAL A 593 -11.72 6.37 -12.09
CA VAL A 593 -11.23 5.89 -10.79
C VAL A 593 -10.95 7.09 -9.89
N ARG A 594 -11.51 7.12 -8.69
CA ARG A 594 -11.31 8.22 -7.72
C ARG A 594 -10.67 7.72 -6.44
N GLU A 595 -9.69 8.45 -5.94
CA GLU A 595 -9.18 8.24 -4.58
C GLU A 595 -10.11 8.94 -3.58
N GLN A 596 -10.18 8.41 -2.35
CA GLN A 596 -10.86 9.07 -1.23
C GLN A 596 -9.84 9.55 -0.21
N ARG A 597 -10.07 10.73 0.37
CA ARG A 597 -9.23 11.26 1.44
C ARG A 597 -9.32 10.36 2.67
N TRP A 598 -8.18 10.01 3.28
CA TRP A 598 -8.15 9.11 4.44
C TRP A 598 -8.94 9.66 5.63
N SER A 599 -8.91 10.98 5.83
CA SER A 599 -9.69 11.69 6.86
C SER A 599 -11.20 11.47 6.74
N GLU A 600 -11.72 11.22 5.53
CA GLU A 600 -13.15 11.03 5.25
C GLU A 600 -13.53 9.55 5.15
N LYS A 601 -12.70 8.76 4.46
CA LYS A 601 -12.91 7.31 4.27
C LYS A 601 -12.83 6.54 5.58
N TYR A 602 -11.87 6.90 6.42
CA TYR A 602 -11.64 6.28 7.74
C TYR A 602 -12.04 7.25 8.88
N LYS A 603 -12.92 8.22 8.60
CA LYS A 603 -13.47 9.13 9.61
C LYS A 603 -14.19 8.32 10.68
N ILE A 604 -13.76 8.44 11.92
CA ILE A 604 -14.52 7.94 13.07
C ILE A 604 -15.78 8.78 13.27
N ARG A 605 -16.89 8.11 13.61
CA ARG A 605 -18.22 8.74 13.72
C ARG A 605 -18.91 8.23 14.98
N LEU A 606 -19.96 8.93 15.39
CA LEU A 606 -20.94 8.37 16.32
C LEU A 606 -22.12 7.82 15.53
N VAL A 607 -22.69 6.73 16.04
CA VAL A 607 -24.01 6.26 15.66
C VAL A 607 -24.84 6.01 16.91
N LYS A 608 -26.15 6.26 16.84
CA LYS A 608 -27.09 6.00 17.92
C LYS A 608 -27.82 4.70 17.63
N THR A 609 -27.54 3.66 18.40
CA THR A 609 -28.16 2.34 18.23
C THR A 609 -29.61 2.33 18.74
N LYS A 610 -30.38 1.30 18.36
CA LYS A 610 -31.82 1.18 18.71
C LYS A 610 -32.11 1.14 20.22
N ASP A 611 -31.13 0.72 21.02
CA ASP A 611 -31.16 0.76 22.49
C ASP A 611 -30.90 2.16 23.07
N GLY A 612 -30.69 3.17 22.22
CA GLY A 612 -30.44 4.55 22.60
C GLY A 612 -28.98 4.90 22.89
N ARG A 613 -28.07 3.92 22.89
CA ARG A 613 -26.64 4.16 23.16
C ARG A 613 -25.95 4.85 21.98
N LEU A 614 -25.02 5.75 22.29
CA LEU A 614 -24.03 6.23 21.33
C LEU A 614 -22.91 5.20 21.23
N GLN A 615 -22.50 4.84 20.01
CA GLN A 615 -21.39 3.93 19.74
C GLN A 615 -20.42 4.57 18.73
N ILE A 616 -19.13 4.30 18.91
CA ILE A 616 -18.07 4.78 18.01
C ILE A 616 -18.00 3.85 16.79
N ASP A 617 -18.26 4.40 15.61
CA ASP A 617 -18.31 3.69 14.33
C ASP A 617 -16.95 3.74 13.61
N THR A 618 -16.33 2.55 13.48
CA THR A 618 -15.03 2.32 12.82
C THR A 618 -15.05 0.97 12.08
N PRO A 619 -14.09 0.67 11.19
CA PRO A 619 -13.97 -0.67 10.58
C PRO A 619 -13.85 -1.81 11.62
N PHE A 620 -13.21 -1.56 12.76
CA PHE A 620 -13.09 -2.53 13.86
C PHE A 620 -14.42 -2.75 14.59
N SER A 621 -15.12 -1.67 14.99
CA SER A 621 -16.39 -1.80 15.70
C SER A 621 -17.50 -2.37 14.82
N ARG A 622 -17.46 -2.08 13.52
CA ARG A 622 -18.28 -2.76 12.50
C ARG A 622 -18.00 -4.26 12.38
N LEU A 623 -16.74 -4.71 12.48
CA LEU A 623 -16.39 -6.13 12.38
C LEU A 623 -16.88 -6.93 13.61
N LEU A 624 -16.65 -6.39 14.81
CA LEU A 624 -16.86 -7.11 16.07
C LEU A 624 -18.19 -6.78 16.76
N SER A 625 -18.92 -5.76 16.30
CA SER A 625 -20.11 -5.19 16.96
C SER A 625 -19.84 -4.84 18.44
N LYS A 626 -18.64 -4.34 18.72
CA LYS A 626 -18.10 -3.96 20.04
C LYS A 626 -17.38 -2.61 19.91
N PRO A 627 -17.20 -1.82 20.99
CA PRO A 627 -16.45 -0.56 20.92
C PRO A 627 -15.03 -0.76 20.36
N PRO A 628 -14.40 0.27 19.75
CA PRO A 628 -13.06 0.18 19.16
C PRO A 628 -11.91 0.14 20.20
N LEU A 629 -12.19 -0.43 21.37
CA LEU A 629 -11.29 -0.59 22.51
C LEU A 629 -11.23 -2.10 22.85
N MET A 630 -10.03 -2.67 22.94
CA MET A 630 -9.86 -4.10 23.21
C MET A 630 -8.74 -4.39 24.20
N VAL A 631 -8.79 -5.54 24.86
CA VAL A 631 -7.73 -6.04 25.74
C VAL A 631 -6.95 -7.14 25.05
N ALA A 632 -5.64 -6.94 24.88
CA ALA A 632 -4.77 -7.88 24.19
C ALA A 632 -4.32 -9.04 25.10
N GLY A 633 -4.00 -10.18 24.48
CA GLY A 633 -3.59 -11.40 25.16
C GLY A 633 -2.25 -11.25 25.87
N MET A 634 -2.30 -11.27 27.20
CA MET A 634 -1.18 -11.23 28.14
C MET A 634 -1.12 -12.54 28.93
N THR A 635 0.01 -13.24 28.90
CA THR A 635 0.15 -14.58 29.50
C THR A 635 -0.20 -14.68 30.99
N PRO A 636 0.16 -13.73 31.88
CA PRO A 636 -0.44 -13.69 33.22
C PRO A 636 -1.89 -13.19 33.11
N CYS A 637 -2.08 -11.87 33.02
CA CYS A 637 -3.36 -11.18 33.20
C CYS A 637 -4.60 -11.71 32.42
N THR A 638 -4.43 -12.33 31.23
CA THR A 638 -5.56 -12.84 30.41
C THR A 638 -5.67 -14.38 30.35
N VAL A 639 -4.97 -15.13 31.20
CA VAL A 639 -5.24 -16.57 31.43
C VAL A 639 -6.30 -16.83 32.53
N PRO A 640 -6.45 -15.99 33.58
CA PRO A 640 -7.54 -16.06 34.53
C PRO A 640 -8.94 -15.96 33.89
N ALA A 641 -9.88 -16.77 34.39
CA ALA A 641 -11.24 -16.79 33.86
C ALA A 641 -12.06 -15.56 34.27
N GLU A 642 -11.88 -15.08 35.51
CA GLU A 642 -12.59 -13.91 36.05
C GLU A 642 -12.34 -12.66 35.19
N PHE A 643 -11.08 -12.36 34.90
CA PHE A 643 -10.70 -11.18 34.12
C PHE A 643 -11.30 -11.21 32.70
N ASN A 644 -11.22 -12.35 32.01
CA ASN A 644 -11.84 -12.52 30.69
C ASN A 644 -13.36 -12.31 30.76
N ALA A 645 -14.04 -12.97 31.71
CA ALA A 645 -15.48 -12.85 31.88
C ALA A 645 -15.90 -11.41 32.20
N ALA A 646 -15.14 -10.69 33.04
CA ALA A 646 -15.41 -9.29 33.39
C ALA A 646 -15.35 -8.36 32.17
N VAL A 647 -14.29 -8.46 31.35
CA VAL A 647 -14.15 -7.63 30.13
C VAL A 647 -15.23 -7.98 29.10
N MET A 648 -15.56 -9.27 28.93
CA MET A 648 -16.63 -9.72 28.02
C MET A 648 -18.02 -9.25 28.49
N ASN A 649 -18.32 -9.32 29.79
CA ASN A 649 -19.59 -8.85 30.36
C ASN A 649 -19.73 -7.32 30.26
N ALA A 650 -18.63 -6.57 30.39
CA ALA A 650 -18.59 -5.13 30.15
C ALA A 650 -18.81 -4.75 28.66
N GLY A 651 -18.82 -5.72 27.74
CA GLY A 651 -19.13 -5.52 26.31
C GLY A 651 -17.90 -5.29 25.41
N TYR A 652 -16.69 -5.49 25.93
CA TYR A 652 -15.45 -5.24 25.19
C TYR A 652 -14.86 -6.52 24.59
N HIS A 653 -13.93 -6.37 23.64
CA HIS A 653 -13.18 -7.50 23.08
C HIS A 653 -11.96 -7.81 23.96
N VAL A 654 -11.74 -9.09 24.26
CA VAL A 654 -10.56 -9.59 24.99
C VAL A 654 -10.03 -10.86 24.32
N GLU A 655 -8.71 -11.01 24.31
CA GLU A 655 -8.03 -12.20 23.81
C GLU A 655 -7.61 -13.10 24.99
N LEU A 656 -8.03 -14.36 24.98
CA LEU A 656 -7.55 -15.38 25.90
C LEU A 656 -6.09 -15.72 25.55
N ALA A 657 -5.15 -15.56 26.48
CA ALA A 657 -3.75 -15.87 26.20
C ALA A 657 -3.47 -17.38 26.18
N GLY A 658 -3.18 -17.94 25.01
CA GLY A 658 -2.79 -19.34 24.83
C GLY A 658 -1.49 -19.74 25.54
N GLY A 659 -0.64 -18.77 25.92
CA GLY A 659 0.66 -19.03 26.56
C GLY A 659 0.57 -19.83 27.87
N GLY A 660 -0.50 -19.64 28.66
CA GLY A 660 -0.73 -20.37 29.92
C GLY A 660 -1.45 -21.71 29.78
N HIS A 661 -1.66 -22.20 28.55
CA HIS A 661 -2.36 -23.46 28.28
C HIS A 661 -1.42 -24.48 27.66
N TYR A 662 -1.18 -25.58 28.38
CA TYR A 662 -0.19 -26.60 28.02
C TYR A 662 -0.76 -27.85 27.35
N ASN A 663 -2.08 -28.03 27.37
CA ASN A 663 -2.78 -29.15 26.71
C ASN A 663 -4.25 -28.80 26.37
N ALA A 664 -4.86 -29.62 25.52
CA ALA A 664 -6.22 -29.45 25.03
C ALA A 664 -7.29 -29.42 26.15
N LYS A 665 -7.19 -30.34 27.11
CA LYS A 665 -8.13 -30.45 28.24
C LYS A 665 -8.15 -29.16 29.07
N GLY A 666 -6.97 -28.60 29.36
CA GLY A 666 -6.84 -27.35 30.10
C GLY A 666 -7.45 -26.14 29.39
N LEU A 667 -7.23 -26.01 28.07
CA LEU A 667 -7.83 -24.92 27.28
C LEU A 667 -9.36 -25.05 27.20
N ARG A 668 -9.89 -26.25 26.89
CA ARG A 668 -11.35 -26.48 26.87
C ARG A 668 -11.98 -26.21 28.23
N SER A 669 -11.38 -26.72 29.32
CA SER A 669 -11.85 -26.46 30.67
C SER A 669 -11.88 -24.96 31.00
N LYS A 670 -10.88 -24.19 30.55
CA LYS A 670 -10.85 -22.73 30.75
C LYS A 670 -12.01 -22.03 30.03
N ILE A 671 -12.31 -22.41 28.79
CA ILE A 671 -13.47 -21.87 28.05
C ILE A 671 -14.77 -22.18 28.79
N THR A 672 -14.96 -23.41 29.28
CA THR A 672 -16.13 -23.78 30.09
C THR A 672 -16.24 -22.92 31.36
N THR A 673 -15.14 -22.69 32.08
CA THR A 673 -15.13 -21.81 33.27
C THR A 673 -15.48 -20.36 32.94
N ILE A 674 -15.03 -19.82 31.79
CA ILE A 674 -15.40 -18.46 31.38
C ILE A 674 -16.88 -18.42 30.98
N GLN A 675 -17.37 -19.38 30.18
CA GLN A 675 -18.77 -19.45 29.76
C GLN A 675 -19.74 -19.47 30.95
N ALA A 676 -19.42 -20.21 32.02
CA ALA A 676 -20.21 -20.25 33.25
C ALA A 676 -20.31 -18.91 34.00
N LYS A 677 -19.51 -17.91 33.63
CA LYS A 677 -19.46 -16.56 34.23
C LYS A 677 -19.97 -15.46 33.29
N LEU A 678 -20.37 -15.81 32.06
CA LEU A 678 -20.91 -14.85 31.11
C LEU A 678 -22.39 -14.57 31.42
N GLN A 679 -22.73 -13.28 31.47
CA GLN A 679 -24.11 -12.81 31.69
C GLN A 679 -24.99 -12.93 30.44
N LYS A 680 -24.38 -13.08 29.26
CA LYS A 680 -25.06 -13.17 27.96
C LYS A 680 -24.53 -14.37 27.17
N PRO A 681 -25.40 -15.23 26.63
CA PRO A 681 -24.97 -16.32 25.76
C PRO A 681 -24.44 -15.79 24.42
N GLY A 682 -23.62 -16.60 23.73
CA GLY A 682 -23.14 -16.30 22.38
C GLY A 682 -22.04 -15.23 22.28
N LEU A 683 -21.51 -14.71 23.39
CA LEU A 683 -20.34 -13.82 23.35
C LEU A 683 -19.11 -14.56 22.80
N GLY A 684 -18.48 -13.97 21.80
CA GLY A 684 -17.38 -14.57 21.05
C GLY A 684 -16.05 -14.63 21.80
N PHE A 685 -15.36 -15.77 21.67
CA PHE A 685 -13.99 -15.98 22.17
C PHE A 685 -12.94 -15.78 21.07
N THR A 686 -11.78 -15.21 21.44
CA THR A 686 -10.60 -15.11 20.57
C THR A 686 -9.36 -15.60 21.31
N LEU A 687 -8.61 -16.54 20.71
CA LEU A 687 -7.38 -17.08 21.29
C LEU A 687 -6.15 -16.34 20.76
N ASN A 688 -5.26 -15.94 21.67
CA ASN A 688 -3.93 -15.43 21.35
C ASN A 688 -2.88 -16.54 21.44
N ALA A 689 -2.53 -17.14 20.30
CA ALA A 689 -1.59 -18.25 20.18
C ALA A 689 -0.20 -17.76 19.74
N LEU A 690 0.85 -18.30 20.38
CA LEU A 690 2.24 -17.96 20.09
C LEU A 690 2.78 -18.83 18.95
N TYR A 691 2.95 -18.26 17.75
CA TYR A 691 3.40 -18.98 16.56
C TYR A 691 4.81 -19.55 16.71
N ILE A 692 5.70 -18.87 17.43
CA ILE A 692 7.03 -19.41 17.78
C ILE A 692 6.95 -20.67 18.66
N ASN A 693 5.90 -20.86 19.46
CA ASN A 693 5.73 -22.04 20.30
C ASN A 693 4.97 -23.17 19.57
N GLN A 694 5.68 -23.84 18.68
CA GLN A 694 5.13 -24.92 17.85
C GLN A 694 4.47 -26.06 18.66
N LYS A 695 4.91 -26.32 19.90
CA LYS A 695 4.28 -27.33 20.78
C LYS A 695 2.87 -26.93 21.24
N GLN A 696 2.67 -25.66 21.57
CA GLN A 696 1.34 -25.13 21.89
C GLN A 696 0.49 -25.00 20.63
N TRP A 697 1.06 -24.44 19.56
CA TRP A 697 0.38 -24.26 18.27
C TRP A 697 -0.24 -25.57 17.74
N ALA A 698 0.51 -26.68 17.80
CA ALA A 698 0.11 -27.98 17.26
C ALA A 698 -1.20 -28.53 17.84
N PHE A 699 -1.57 -28.18 19.08
CA PHE A 699 -2.88 -28.55 19.65
C PHE A 699 -3.86 -27.37 19.69
N GLN A 700 -3.38 -26.13 19.90
CA GLN A 700 -4.25 -24.97 20.07
C GLN A 700 -5.01 -24.61 18.80
N PHE A 701 -4.35 -24.61 17.63
CA PHE A 701 -5.01 -24.25 16.37
C PHE A 701 -6.06 -25.29 15.95
N PRO A 702 -5.78 -26.60 15.87
CA PRO A 702 -6.79 -27.60 15.51
C PRO A 702 -7.97 -27.65 16.48
N LEU A 703 -7.70 -27.59 17.80
CA LEU A 703 -8.74 -27.59 18.83
C LEU A 703 -9.68 -26.38 18.71
N TRP A 704 -9.17 -25.21 18.33
CA TRP A 704 -10.01 -24.01 18.17
C TRP A 704 -10.98 -24.16 16.98
N LEU A 705 -10.54 -24.80 15.89
CA LEU A 705 -11.40 -25.15 14.75
C LEU A 705 -12.43 -26.24 15.12
N GLU A 706 -12.03 -27.22 15.92
CA GLU A 706 -12.89 -28.31 16.42
C GLU A 706 -13.98 -27.77 17.35
N MET A 707 -13.60 -27.01 18.39
CA MET A 707 -14.52 -26.35 19.33
C MET A 707 -15.53 -25.46 18.61
N ARG A 708 -15.14 -24.79 17.52
CA ARG A 708 -16.07 -24.03 16.68
C ARG A 708 -17.10 -24.92 15.98
N LYS A 709 -16.67 -26.05 15.41
CA LYS A 709 -17.54 -27.02 14.71
C LYS A 709 -18.51 -27.73 15.66
N GLU A 710 -18.15 -27.88 16.93
CA GLU A 710 -19.04 -28.32 18.01
C GLU A 710 -20.08 -27.26 18.43
N GLY A 711 -20.10 -26.08 17.79
CA GLY A 711 -21.04 -25.01 18.10
C GLY A 711 -20.60 -24.06 19.21
N LEU A 712 -19.37 -24.16 19.75
CA LEU A 712 -18.89 -23.15 20.70
C LEU A 712 -18.64 -21.79 19.99
N PRO A 713 -18.86 -20.65 20.68
CA PRO A 713 -18.78 -19.32 20.08
C PRO A 713 -17.33 -18.84 19.89
N MET A 714 -16.51 -19.59 19.14
CA MET A 714 -15.17 -19.15 18.72
C MET A 714 -15.31 -18.09 17.61
N GLU A 715 -14.90 -16.86 17.90
CA GLU A 715 -15.12 -15.66 17.06
C GLU A 715 -13.89 -15.30 16.23
N GLY A 716 -12.69 -15.41 16.80
CA GLY A 716 -11.43 -15.06 16.14
C GLY A 716 -10.23 -15.88 16.61
N PHE A 717 -9.10 -15.63 15.96
CA PHE A 717 -7.81 -16.24 16.29
C PHE A 717 -6.66 -15.26 16.04
N VAL A 718 -5.66 -15.22 16.93
CA VAL A 718 -4.52 -14.29 16.83
C VAL A 718 -3.23 -15.08 16.71
N VAL A 719 -2.47 -14.77 15.65
CA VAL A 719 -1.13 -15.28 15.39
C VAL A 719 -0.13 -14.27 15.93
N ALA A 720 0.40 -14.56 17.12
CA ALA A 720 1.30 -13.70 17.86
C ALA A 720 2.74 -14.26 17.90
N ALA A 721 3.72 -13.41 18.18
CA ALA A 721 5.14 -13.77 18.27
C ALA A 721 5.64 -14.55 17.03
N GLY A 722 5.46 -13.94 15.85
CA GLY A 722 5.87 -14.47 14.55
C GLY A 722 4.81 -14.26 13.48
N ILE A 723 5.19 -13.79 12.30
CA ILE A 723 4.30 -13.66 11.14
C ILE A 723 4.62 -14.81 10.16
N PRO A 724 3.64 -15.64 9.76
CA PRO A 724 3.85 -16.72 8.79
C PRO A 724 4.12 -16.19 7.37
N SER A 725 4.63 -17.07 6.50
CA SER A 725 4.68 -16.80 5.06
C SER A 725 3.26 -16.65 4.49
N THR A 726 3.14 -16.09 3.28
CA THR A 726 1.84 -15.78 2.67
C THR A 726 1.04 -17.05 2.41
N GLU A 727 1.72 -18.12 1.99
CA GLU A 727 1.18 -19.45 1.73
C GLU A 727 0.69 -20.09 3.03
N LYS A 728 1.50 -20.04 4.10
CA LYS A 728 1.12 -20.64 5.38
C LYS A 728 0.00 -19.85 6.07
N ALA A 729 -0.03 -18.53 5.89
CA ALA A 729 -1.14 -17.70 6.34
C ALA A 729 -2.45 -18.02 5.59
N HIS A 730 -2.36 -18.27 4.28
CA HIS A 730 -3.50 -18.70 3.46
C HIS A 730 -4.08 -20.03 3.97
N GLU A 731 -3.25 -21.04 4.25
CA GLU A 731 -3.70 -22.30 4.88
C GLU A 731 -4.41 -22.08 6.23
N ILE A 732 -3.86 -21.19 7.08
CA ILE A 732 -4.47 -20.84 8.37
C ILE A 732 -5.84 -20.19 8.16
N ILE A 733 -5.92 -19.21 7.25
CA ILE A 733 -7.16 -18.50 6.90
C ILE A 733 -8.20 -19.45 6.30
N ASP A 734 -7.80 -20.38 5.43
CA ASP A 734 -8.68 -21.41 4.88
C ASP A 734 -9.24 -22.34 5.97
N GLY A 735 -8.42 -22.71 6.95
CA GLY A 735 -8.87 -23.45 8.14
C GLY A 735 -9.90 -22.68 8.98
N LEU A 736 -9.62 -21.39 9.25
CA LEU A 736 -10.53 -20.49 9.98
C LEU A 736 -11.85 -20.27 9.22
N ARG A 737 -11.77 -19.98 7.91
CA ARG A 737 -12.93 -19.80 7.00
C ARG A 737 -13.76 -21.09 6.92
N GLY A 738 -13.10 -22.24 6.83
CA GLY A 738 -13.73 -23.56 6.79
C GLY A 738 -14.38 -24.00 8.11
N ALA A 739 -13.99 -23.42 9.25
CA ALA A 739 -14.65 -23.58 10.54
C ALA A 739 -15.71 -22.50 10.82
N GLY A 740 -15.85 -21.46 10.00
CA GLY A 740 -16.79 -20.36 10.26
C GLY A 740 -16.35 -19.41 11.38
N ILE A 741 -15.03 -19.22 11.54
CA ILE A 741 -14.42 -18.18 12.39
C ILE A 741 -14.37 -16.86 11.62
N LYS A 742 -14.63 -15.72 12.28
CA LYS A 742 -14.93 -14.45 11.61
C LYS A 742 -13.71 -13.66 11.15
N HIS A 743 -12.60 -13.75 11.87
CA HIS A 743 -11.41 -12.94 11.63
C HIS A 743 -10.11 -13.62 12.10
N VAL A 744 -8.98 -13.15 11.55
CA VAL A 744 -7.64 -13.45 12.04
C VAL A 744 -6.94 -12.15 12.44
N SER A 745 -6.15 -12.18 13.50
CA SER A 745 -5.31 -11.05 13.90
C SER A 745 -3.83 -11.42 13.84
N PHE A 746 -2.97 -10.46 13.48
CA PHE A 746 -1.52 -10.61 13.47
C PHE A 746 -0.88 -9.49 14.29
N LYS A 747 0.19 -9.82 15.03
CA LYS A 747 0.98 -8.86 15.83
C LYS A 747 2.38 -8.63 15.22
N PRO A 748 2.52 -7.79 14.17
CA PRO A 748 3.82 -7.48 13.59
C PRO A 748 4.62 -6.54 14.50
N GLY A 749 5.91 -6.86 14.70
CA GLY A 749 6.85 -6.05 15.49
C GLY A 749 7.85 -5.22 14.67
N SER A 750 7.76 -5.25 13.33
CA SER A 750 8.68 -4.55 12.42
C SER A 750 7.97 -4.09 11.14
N VAL A 751 8.61 -3.19 10.37
CA VAL A 751 8.13 -2.72 9.06
C VAL A 751 7.87 -3.89 8.11
N ASP A 752 8.78 -4.85 8.04
CA ASP A 752 8.63 -6.01 7.16
C ASP A 752 7.58 -7.01 7.67
N GLY A 753 7.38 -7.09 8.99
CA GLY A 753 6.22 -7.76 9.57
C GLY A 753 4.89 -7.14 9.12
N ILE A 754 4.78 -5.80 9.12
CA ILE A 754 3.60 -5.10 8.59
C ILE A 754 3.41 -5.40 7.10
N ARG A 755 4.48 -5.30 6.28
CA ARG A 755 4.43 -5.62 4.85
C ARG A 755 3.98 -7.06 4.60
N GLN A 756 4.44 -8.00 5.42
CA GLN A 756 4.00 -9.39 5.33
C GLN A 756 2.52 -9.55 5.67
N VAL A 757 1.99 -8.84 6.67
CA VAL A 757 0.54 -8.82 6.95
C VAL A 757 -0.26 -8.19 5.79
N ILE A 758 0.28 -7.16 5.11
CA ILE A 758 -0.32 -6.57 3.91
C ILE A 758 -0.37 -7.60 2.76
N ASN A 759 0.72 -8.35 2.53
CA ASN A 759 0.77 -9.42 1.52
C ASN A 759 -0.25 -10.54 1.83
N ILE A 760 -0.38 -10.91 3.11
CA ILE A 760 -1.38 -11.90 3.57
C ILE A 760 -2.81 -11.40 3.31
N ALA A 761 -3.11 -10.13 3.62
CA ALA A 761 -4.41 -9.53 3.36
C ALA A 761 -4.72 -9.45 1.86
N ALA A 762 -3.74 -9.07 1.03
CA ALA A 762 -3.86 -9.00 -0.43
C ALA A 762 -4.09 -10.39 -1.07
N ALA A 763 -3.51 -11.45 -0.50
CA ALA A 763 -3.75 -12.83 -0.93
C ALA A 763 -5.12 -13.39 -0.46
N ASN A 764 -5.78 -12.75 0.51
CA ASN A 764 -7.04 -13.21 1.12
C ASN A 764 -8.09 -12.07 1.19
N PRO A 765 -8.42 -11.40 0.07
CA PRO A 765 -9.19 -10.14 0.06
C PRO A 765 -10.64 -10.29 0.57
N ASP A 766 -11.15 -11.52 0.67
CA ASP A 766 -12.49 -11.85 1.18
C ASP A 766 -12.54 -12.06 2.70
N PHE A 767 -11.39 -12.17 3.37
CA PHE A 767 -11.32 -12.52 4.79
C PHE A 767 -10.81 -11.35 5.66
N PRO A 768 -11.48 -10.99 6.77
CA PRO A 768 -11.03 -9.90 7.65
C PRO A 768 -9.71 -10.20 8.37
N VAL A 769 -8.75 -9.30 8.23
CA VAL A 769 -7.44 -9.36 8.89
C VAL A 769 -7.26 -8.16 9.81
N ILE A 770 -6.91 -8.38 11.07
CA ILE A 770 -6.60 -7.32 12.03
C ILE A 770 -5.08 -7.22 12.23
N CYS A 771 -4.49 -6.11 11.79
CA CYS A 771 -3.09 -5.76 12.06
C CYS A 771 -3.01 -5.03 13.41
N GLN A 772 -2.50 -5.72 14.43
CA GLN A 772 -2.31 -5.16 15.77
C GLN A 772 -0.88 -4.65 15.91
N TRP A 773 -0.68 -3.35 15.67
CA TRP A 773 0.63 -2.73 15.70
C TRP A 773 1.04 -2.34 17.12
N THR A 774 2.21 -2.81 17.56
CA THR A 774 2.84 -2.43 18.83
C THR A 774 4.30 -2.06 18.58
N GLY A 775 4.67 -0.83 18.93
CA GLY A 775 6.06 -0.37 18.88
C GLY A 775 6.88 -0.85 20.08
N GLY A 776 8.15 -0.49 20.12
CA GLY A 776 9.08 -0.92 21.18
C GLY A 776 8.69 -0.46 22.58
N ARG A 777 7.91 0.62 22.73
CA ARG A 777 7.37 1.10 24.01
C ARG A 777 6.29 0.20 24.67
N ALA A 778 6.05 -1.00 24.13
CA ALA A 778 5.10 -1.98 24.66
C ALA A 778 5.57 -2.58 26.00
N GLY A 779 4.63 -3.05 26.83
CA GLY A 779 4.96 -3.82 28.04
C GLY A 779 5.15 -5.31 27.74
N GLY A 780 6.01 -5.98 28.49
CA GLY A 780 6.38 -7.37 28.20
C GLY A 780 7.42 -7.47 27.08
N HIS A 781 7.36 -8.53 26.28
CA HIS A 781 8.22 -8.65 25.09
C HIS A 781 7.91 -7.52 24.09
N HIS A 782 8.94 -6.84 23.60
CA HIS A 782 8.79 -5.70 22.70
C HIS A 782 9.80 -5.74 21.55
N SER A 783 9.58 -4.88 20.54
CA SER A 783 10.56 -4.66 19.47
C SER A 783 11.54 -3.54 19.81
N CYS A 784 12.53 -3.33 18.95
CA CYS A 784 13.41 -2.16 19.01
C CYS A 784 12.92 -1.00 18.10
N GLU A 785 11.69 -1.09 17.56
CA GLU A 785 11.12 -0.09 16.66
C GLU A 785 10.53 1.12 17.39
N ASP A 786 10.62 2.28 16.74
CA ASP A 786 9.74 3.41 17.05
C ASP A 786 8.26 3.07 16.80
N PHE A 787 7.33 3.73 17.51
CA PHE A 787 5.91 3.50 17.32
C PHE A 787 5.35 4.13 16.03
N HIS A 788 5.83 5.30 15.62
CA HIS A 788 5.23 6.08 14.53
C HIS A 788 5.85 5.80 13.15
N GLN A 789 7.19 5.76 13.05
CA GLN A 789 7.90 5.66 11.77
C GLN A 789 7.49 4.42 10.94
N PRO A 790 7.29 3.21 11.53
CA PRO A 790 6.83 2.06 10.75
C PRO A 790 5.44 2.23 10.14
N ILE A 791 4.53 2.90 10.85
CA ILE A 791 3.19 3.21 10.34
C ILE A 791 3.25 4.30 9.27
N LEU A 792 3.98 5.40 9.51
CA LEU A 792 4.18 6.44 8.48
C LEU A 792 4.74 5.88 7.16
N ALA A 793 5.60 4.85 7.23
CA ALA A 793 6.19 4.20 6.07
C ALA A 793 5.28 3.16 5.38
N THR A 794 4.16 2.74 6.00
CA THR A 794 3.32 1.63 5.51
C THR A 794 1.83 1.96 5.42
N TYR A 795 1.34 3.06 6.01
CA TYR A 795 -0.08 3.37 6.14
C TYR A 795 -0.83 3.38 4.80
N ALA A 796 -0.25 3.96 3.74
CA ALA A 796 -0.83 3.92 2.40
C ALA A 796 -0.98 2.50 1.84
N SER A 797 0.00 1.63 2.11
CA SER A 797 -0.05 0.22 1.72
C SER A 797 -1.05 -0.57 2.58
N ILE A 798 -1.17 -0.28 3.88
CA ILE A 798 -2.23 -0.82 4.74
C ILE A 798 -3.61 -0.45 4.18
N ARG A 799 -3.85 0.84 3.92
CA ARG A 799 -5.14 1.34 3.44
C ARG A 799 -5.46 1.01 1.97
N SER A 800 -4.52 0.38 1.25
CA SER A 800 -4.77 -0.23 -0.06
C SER A 800 -5.54 -1.55 0.02
N GLN A 801 -5.56 -2.20 1.20
CA GLN A 801 -6.25 -3.47 1.45
C GLN A 801 -7.54 -3.20 2.24
N SER A 802 -8.70 -3.41 1.62
CA SER A 802 -10.01 -3.09 2.21
C SER A 802 -10.43 -4.02 3.36
N ASN A 803 -9.86 -5.22 3.41
CA ASN A 803 -10.08 -6.23 4.44
C ASN A 803 -9.12 -6.10 5.64
N LEU A 804 -8.19 -5.14 5.62
CA LEU A 804 -7.15 -4.96 6.62
C LEU A 804 -7.52 -3.85 7.62
N ILE A 805 -7.81 -4.25 8.85
CA ILE A 805 -8.18 -3.38 9.97
C ILE A 805 -6.92 -3.08 10.80
N LEU A 806 -6.65 -1.81 11.06
CA LEU A 806 -5.44 -1.35 11.76
C LEU A 806 -5.76 -0.95 13.21
N VAL A 807 -5.18 -1.68 14.17
CA VAL A 807 -5.32 -1.44 15.61
C VAL A 807 -4.00 -0.95 16.19
N ALA A 808 -4.02 0.19 16.89
CA ALA A 808 -2.87 0.72 17.61
C ALA A 808 -2.75 0.10 19.00
N GLY A 809 -1.54 -0.26 19.41
CA GLY A 809 -1.22 -0.66 20.79
C GLY A 809 0.01 0.06 21.32
N SER A 810 0.49 -0.35 22.49
CA SER A 810 1.67 0.19 23.20
C SER A 810 1.55 1.67 23.62
N GLY A 811 1.47 1.91 24.93
CA GLY A 811 1.52 3.26 25.53
C GLY A 811 0.19 3.91 25.91
N PHE A 812 -0.95 3.33 25.54
CA PHE A 812 -2.28 3.94 25.77
C PHE A 812 -2.87 3.63 27.15
N GLY A 813 -3.62 4.59 27.71
CA GLY A 813 -4.38 4.38 28.95
C GLY A 813 -5.44 5.43 29.34
N SER A 814 -5.73 6.43 28.50
CA SER A 814 -6.87 7.36 28.68
C SER A 814 -7.46 7.81 27.32
N ALA A 815 -8.59 8.52 27.33
CA ALA A 815 -9.23 9.03 26.11
C ALA A 815 -8.35 10.09 25.39
N GLU A 816 -7.67 10.94 26.16
CA GLU A 816 -6.77 12.03 25.71
C GLU A 816 -5.70 11.50 24.76
N ASP A 817 -5.06 10.39 25.13
CA ASP A 817 -3.97 9.79 24.36
C ASP A 817 -4.46 8.94 23.19
N VAL A 818 -5.69 8.43 23.25
CA VAL A 818 -6.30 7.59 22.20
C VAL A 818 -6.91 8.44 21.08
N TYR A 819 -7.55 9.55 21.43
CA TYR A 819 -8.30 10.39 20.51
C TYR A 819 -7.49 10.89 19.29
N PRO A 820 -6.21 11.33 19.42
CA PRO A 820 -5.40 11.73 18.27
C PRO A 820 -5.12 10.61 17.27
N TYR A 821 -5.14 9.34 17.70
CA TYR A 821 -4.87 8.19 16.85
C TYR A 821 -6.12 7.71 16.14
N LEU A 822 -7.27 7.64 16.83
CA LEU A 822 -8.55 7.35 16.18
C LEU A 822 -8.95 8.46 15.18
N THR A 823 -8.76 9.74 15.52
CA THR A 823 -9.03 10.86 14.57
C THR A 823 -7.98 10.99 13.46
N GLY A 824 -6.80 10.37 13.62
CA GLY A 824 -5.67 10.55 12.71
C GLY A 824 -4.91 11.88 12.85
N ARG A 825 -5.30 12.76 13.79
CA ARG A 825 -4.61 14.05 14.05
C ARG A 825 -3.13 13.88 14.37
N TRP A 826 -2.74 12.76 15.00
CA TRP A 826 -1.35 12.46 15.38
C TRP A 826 -0.34 12.61 14.23
N SER A 827 -0.70 12.21 13.00
CA SER A 827 0.24 12.21 11.86
C SER A 827 0.40 13.60 11.26
N ARG A 828 -0.69 14.38 11.22
CA ARG A 828 -0.68 15.78 10.79
C ARG A 828 0.06 16.66 11.78
N ASP A 829 -0.31 16.59 13.06
CA ASP A 829 0.13 17.54 14.07
C ASP A 829 1.58 17.29 14.52
N ARG A 830 2.08 16.04 14.45
CA ARG A 830 3.47 15.70 14.80
C ARG A 830 4.42 15.60 13.59
N PHE A 831 3.92 15.24 12.41
CA PHE A 831 4.78 14.91 11.25
C PHE A 831 4.43 15.67 9.95
N GLY A 832 3.41 16.54 9.95
CA GLY A 832 3.07 17.38 8.79
C GLY A 832 2.51 16.63 7.58
N VAL A 833 2.01 15.40 7.76
CA VAL A 833 1.41 14.59 6.69
C VAL A 833 -0.13 14.57 6.79
N GLU A 834 -0.82 13.87 5.89
CA GLU A 834 -2.28 13.72 5.98
C GLU A 834 -2.69 12.94 7.24
N MET A 835 -3.91 13.15 7.72
CA MET A 835 -4.44 12.46 8.90
C MET A 835 -4.55 10.96 8.65
N MET A 836 -4.04 10.16 9.59
CA MET A 836 -3.97 8.69 9.52
C MET A 836 -4.79 8.03 10.64
N PRO A 837 -6.14 7.98 10.54
CA PRO A 837 -6.99 7.29 11.51
C PRO A 837 -6.61 5.83 11.75
N PHE A 838 -6.60 5.42 13.01
CA PHE A 838 -6.63 4.00 13.40
C PHE A 838 -8.06 3.51 13.57
N ASP A 839 -8.30 2.22 13.31
CA ASP A 839 -9.64 1.64 13.40
C ASP A 839 -10.00 1.23 14.84
N GLY A 840 -9.01 1.00 15.69
CA GLY A 840 -9.21 0.71 17.12
C GLY A 840 -7.91 0.80 17.93
N VAL A 841 -8.03 0.65 19.25
CA VAL A 841 -6.90 0.64 20.19
C VAL A 841 -6.94 -0.59 21.10
N LEU A 842 -5.77 -1.20 21.31
CA LEU A 842 -5.57 -2.27 22.28
C LEU A 842 -4.87 -1.78 23.56
N PHE A 843 -5.34 -2.33 24.68
CA PHE A 843 -4.79 -2.11 26.01
C PHE A 843 -4.20 -3.41 26.56
N ALA A 844 -3.10 -3.28 27.29
CA ALA A 844 -2.43 -4.38 27.96
C ALA A 844 -2.02 -3.92 29.37
N SER A 845 -0.89 -3.21 29.46
CA SER A 845 -0.33 -2.63 30.69
C SER A 845 -1.31 -1.88 31.60
N ARG A 846 -2.24 -1.11 31.04
CA ARG A 846 -3.27 -0.35 31.81
C ARG A 846 -4.26 -1.27 32.55
N MET A 847 -4.46 -2.49 32.06
CA MET A 847 -5.42 -3.46 32.60
C MET A 847 -4.85 -4.30 33.75
N MET A 848 -3.53 -4.36 33.93
CA MET A 848 -2.90 -5.23 34.93
C MET A 848 -3.18 -4.83 36.39
N VAL A 849 -3.60 -3.58 36.61
CA VAL A 849 -4.06 -3.06 37.92
C VAL A 849 -5.57 -3.18 38.13
N ALA A 850 -6.34 -3.63 37.12
CA ALA A 850 -7.78 -3.80 37.27
C ALA A 850 -8.10 -4.75 38.42
N ARG A 851 -9.19 -4.49 39.14
CA ARG A 851 -9.62 -5.29 40.29
C ARG A 851 -9.70 -6.79 39.96
N GLU A 852 -10.28 -7.15 38.82
CA GLU A 852 -10.48 -8.54 38.39
C GLU A 852 -9.20 -9.22 37.83
N ALA A 853 -8.10 -8.48 37.64
CA ALA A 853 -6.83 -9.07 37.24
C ALA A 853 -6.21 -9.86 38.42
N ALA A 854 -5.75 -11.08 38.16
CA ALA A 854 -5.17 -11.98 39.17
C ALA A 854 -3.80 -11.55 39.71
N THR A 855 -3.24 -10.45 39.20
CA THR A 855 -2.04 -9.79 39.75
C THR A 855 -2.21 -9.57 41.26
N SER A 856 -1.25 -9.99 42.09
CA SER A 856 -1.36 -9.86 43.55
C SER A 856 -1.42 -8.38 43.98
N GLN A 857 -2.12 -8.06 45.07
CA GLN A 857 -2.38 -6.66 45.46
C GLN A 857 -1.09 -5.84 45.67
N SER A 858 -0.09 -6.41 46.35
CA SER A 858 1.22 -5.79 46.57
C SER A 858 1.98 -5.53 45.25
N VAL A 859 1.74 -6.36 44.22
CA VAL A 859 2.27 -6.17 42.86
C VAL A 859 1.51 -5.05 42.13
N LYS A 860 0.17 -4.98 42.25
CA LYS A 860 -0.62 -3.87 41.70
C LYS A 860 -0.18 -2.52 42.27
N GLU A 861 0.11 -2.45 43.57
CA GLU A 861 0.67 -1.25 44.20
C GLU A 861 2.03 -0.82 43.63
N LEU A 862 2.94 -1.77 43.33
CA LEU A 862 4.21 -1.44 42.68
C LEU A 862 3.99 -0.88 41.27
N ILE A 863 3.00 -1.38 40.53
CA ILE A 863 2.62 -0.86 39.22
C ILE A 863 2.08 0.57 39.35
N VAL A 864 1.24 0.86 40.35
CA VAL A 864 0.70 2.22 40.60
C VAL A 864 1.79 3.20 41.06
N LYS A 865 2.79 2.73 41.79
CA LYS A 865 3.96 3.53 42.24
C LYS A 865 4.92 3.89 41.09
N ALA A 866 4.89 3.19 39.96
CA ALA A 866 5.76 3.48 38.83
C ALA A 866 5.28 4.70 38.04
N ALA A 867 6.12 5.75 37.98
CA ALA A 867 5.76 7.03 37.36
C ALA A 867 5.48 6.92 35.84
N GLY A 868 6.16 6.01 35.15
CA GLY A 868 6.21 5.96 33.70
C GLY A 868 7.00 7.11 33.08
N VAL A 869 6.96 7.21 31.75
CA VAL A 869 7.65 8.25 30.96
C VAL A 869 6.84 8.71 29.75
N SER A 870 7.34 9.75 29.08
CA SER A 870 6.89 10.14 27.74
C SER A 870 7.35 9.16 26.65
N ASP A 871 6.83 9.33 25.44
CA ASP A 871 7.26 8.56 24.27
C ASP A 871 8.68 8.95 23.83
N GLU A 872 9.10 10.16 24.18
CA GLU A 872 10.37 10.73 23.83
C GLU A 872 11.53 10.17 24.68
N GLU A 873 11.22 9.40 25.74
CA GLU A 873 12.17 8.91 26.76
C GLU A 873 12.24 7.38 26.89
N TRP A 874 11.30 6.63 26.30
CA TRP A 874 11.15 5.19 26.58
C TRP A 874 12.39 4.34 26.26
N GLU A 875 13.20 4.72 25.27
CA GLU A 875 14.45 4.00 24.92
C GLU A 875 15.53 4.06 26.04
N GLY A 876 15.39 4.92 27.05
CA GLY A 876 16.29 4.93 28.22
C GLY A 876 16.27 3.61 29.02
N THR A 877 15.18 2.85 28.93
CA THR A 877 14.97 1.54 29.56
C THR A 877 16.02 0.48 29.20
N TYR A 878 16.63 0.56 28.01
CA TYR A 878 17.71 -0.35 27.59
C TYR A 878 18.99 -0.18 28.42
N GLU A 879 19.24 1.03 28.93
CA GLU A 879 20.46 1.40 29.65
C GLU A 879 20.24 1.43 31.17
N ARG A 880 19.10 1.95 31.62
CA ARG A 880 18.84 2.22 33.04
C ARG A 880 17.36 2.19 33.39
N GLU A 881 17.07 2.14 34.68
CA GLU A 881 15.72 2.40 35.20
C GLU A 881 15.20 3.76 34.70
N THR A 882 14.02 3.72 34.09
CA THR A 882 13.39 4.82 33.39
C THR A 882 11.88 4.74 33.66
N GLY A 883 11.35 5.69 34.45
CA GLY A 883 9.94 5.68 34.88
C GLY A 883 9.55 4.53 35.81
N GLY A 884 10.52 3.87 36.48
CA GLY A 884 10.31 2.66 37.28
C GLY A 884 10.36 1.35 36.47
N ILE A 885 10.74 1.40 35.19
CA ILE A 885 10.82 0.26 34.27
C ILE A 885 12.22 0.13 33.69
N ILE A 886 12.64 -1.10 33.39
CA ILE A 886 13.92 -1.43 32.78
C ILE A 886 13.77 -2.60 31.80
N THR A 887 14.63 -2.64 30.79
CA THR A 887 14.66 -3.70 29.78
C THR A 887 15.67 -4.77 30.15
N VAL A 888 15.21 -6.02 30.18
CA VAL A 888 16.05 -7.22 30.38
C VAL A 888 15.92 -8.17 29.19
N THR A 889 16.89 -9.06 29.03
CA THR A 889 16.92 -10.04 27.95
C THR A 889 16.25 -11.34 28.38
N SER A 890 15.31 -11.84 27.57
CA SER A 890 14.69 -13.16 27.74
C SER A 890 15.70 -14.31 27.64
N GLU A 891 15.25 -15.52 27.93
CA GLU A 891 15.96 -16.77 27.61
C GLU A 891 16.12 -17.02 26.10
N LEU A 892 15.32 -16.34 25.27
CA LEU A 892 15.36 -16.42 23.80
C LEU A 892 16.19 -15.30 23.14
N GLY A 893 16.78 -14.39 23.92
CA GLY A 893 17.53 -13.23 23.40
C GLY A 893 16.68 -12.01 23.02
N GLU A 894 15.35 -12.11 23.12
CA GLU A 894 14.43 -10.99 22.89
C GLU A 894 14.30 -10.07 24.11
N PRO A 895 14.14 -8.74 23.94
CA PRO A 895 14.04 -7.79 25.04
C PRO A 895 12.64 -7.78 25.68
N ILE A 896 12.60 -7.56 27.00
CA ILE A 896 11.39 -7.52 27.82
C ILE A 896 11.42 -6.29 28.74
N HIS A 897 10.38 -5.45 28.67
CA HIS A 897 10.14 -4.39 29.65
C HIS A 897 9.50 -4.95 30.93
N LYS A 898 10.14 -4.68 32.08
CA LYS A 898 9.67 -5.08 33.40
C LYS A 898 9.80 -3.94 34.41
N ILE A 899 8.96 -3.92 35.45
CA ILE A 899 9.16 -3.03 36.62
C ILE A 899 10.54 -3.31 37.22
N ALA A 900 11.26 -2.26 37.58
CA ALA A 900 12.65 -2.30 38.05
C ALA A 900 12.76 -2.72 39.54
N THR A 901 12.17 -3.87 39.88
CA THR A 901 12.29 -4.53 41.19
C THR A 901 13.72 -4.97 41.48
N ARG A 902 14.05 -5.27 42.75
CA ARG A 902 15.37 -5.83 43.12
C ARG A 902 15.73 -7.08 42.31
N GLY A 903 14.79 -8.00 42.10
CA GLY A 903 15.00 -9.22 41.30
C GLY A 903 15.29 -8.91 39.82
N ILE A 904 14.64 -7.90 39.24
CA ILE A 904 14.89 -7.49 37.85
C ILE A 904 16.19 -6.70 37.69
N LYS A 905 16.61 -5.93 38.70
CA LYS A 905 17.93 -5.29 38.73
C LYS A 905 19.05 -6.34 38.75
N LEU A 906 18.89 -7.40 39.55
CA LEU A 906 19.81 -8.55 39.54
C LEU A 906 19.80 -9.30 38.19
N TRP A 907 18.63 -9.47 37.55
CA TRP A 907 18.55 -10.04 36.20
C TRP A 907 19.37 -9.21 35.20
N LYS A 908 19.19 -7.88 35.20
CA LYS A 908 19.92 -6.95 34.32
C LYS A 908 21.43 -7.03 34.55
N GLU A 909 21.87 -7.03 35.81
CA GLU A 909 23.28 -7.25 36.18
C GLU A 909 23.81 -8.58 35.63
N PHE A 910 23.06 -9.68 35.75
CA PHE A 910 23.46 -10.98 35.21
C PHE A 910 23.43 -11.03 33.67
N ASP A 911 22.55 -10.31 32.98
CA ASP A 911 22.59 -10.19 31.52
C ASP A 911 23.91 -9.53 31.06
N GLU A 912 24.36 -8.49 31.76
CA GLU A 912 25.54 -7.70 31.42
C GLU A 912 26.86 -8.35 31.89
N THR A 913 26.84 -9.13 32.97
CA THR A 913 28.04 -9.72 33.58
C THR A 913 28.17 -11.24 33.37
N VAL A 914 27.12 -12.04 33.56
CA VAL A 914 27.19 -13.51 33.58
C VAL A 914 26.80 -14.13 32.24
N PHE A 915 25.67 -13.69 31.67
CA PHE A 915 25.11 -14.26 30.45
C PHE A 915 25.76 -13.71 29.18
N ALA A 916 26.43 -12.55 29.26
CA ALA A 916 27.27 -11.99 28.20
C ALA A 916 28.47 -12.90 27.82
N PHE A 917 28.94 -13.77 28.72
CA PHE A 917 30.05 -14.68 28.43
C PHE A 917 29.62 -15.93 27.61
N PRO A 918 30.46 -16.39 26.66
CA PRO A 918 30.29 -17.68 25.97
C PRO A 918 30.09 -18.84 26.96
N ARG A 919 29.28 -19.84 26.57
CA ARG A 919 28.91 -20.95 27.46
C ARG A 919 30.13 -21.70 28.01
N GLU A 920 31.21 -21.85 27.21
CA GLU A 920 32.42 -22.54 27.67
C GLU A 920 33.16 -21.78 28.78
N LYS A 921 33.10 -20.43 28.78
CA LYS A 921 33.80 -19.60 29.78
C LYS A 921 33.04 -19.49 31.10
N ARG A 922 31.73 -19.76 31.12
CA ARG A 922 30.93 -19.80 32.36
C ARG A 922 31.31 -20.98 33.26
N LEU A 923 31.70 -22.11 32.67
CA LEU A 923 32.09 -23.33 33.39
C LEU A 923 33.29 -23.10 34.31
N ARG A 924 34.37 -22.46 33.83
CA ARG A 924 35.58 -22.20 34.64
C ARG A 924 35.33 -21.42 35.94
N ARG A 925 34.32 -20.55 35.99
CA ARG A 925 34.00 -19.75 37.19
C ARG A 925 33.16 -20.52 38.22
N ILE A 926 32.67 -21.69 37.82
CA ILE A 926 31.79 -22.59 38.56
C ILE A 926 32.59 -23.81 39.05
N GLU A 927 33.53 -24.29 38.22
CA GLU A 927 34.51 -25.34 38.53
C GLU A 927 35.45 -24.98 39.71
N GLU A 928 35.64 -23.69 40.02
CA GLU A 928 36.46 -23.20 41.15
C GLU A 928 35.93 -23.61 42.56
N ARG A 929 34.75 -24.25 42.69
CA ARG A 929 34.08 -24.37 44.01
C ARG A 929 33.87 -25.75 44.65
N LEU A 930 33.50 -26.84 43.95
CA LEU A 930 33.07 -28.10 44.64
C LEU A 930 33.33 -29.41 43.88
N SER A 931 33.75 -30.46 44.61
CA SER A 931 34.14 -31.81 44.13
C SER A 931 34.47 -32.71 45.35
N VAL A 932 34.17 -34.01 45.51
CA VAL A 932 33.35 -35.08 44.85
C VAL A 932 33.01 -36.12 45.96
N VAL A 933 32.10 -37.09 45.74
CA VAL A 933 32.32 -38.58 45.78
C VAL A 933 30.96 -39.33 45.81
N ASN A 934 30.98 -40.67 45.79
CA ASN A 934 29.90 -41.63 45.53
C ASN A 934 29.43 -42.42 46.78
N GLY A 935 28.28 -43.10 46.70
CA GLY A 935 27.84 -44.13 47.67
C GLY A 935 26.47 -44.75 47.32
N ALA A 936 26.27 -46.06 47.52
CA ALA A 936 25.15 -46.83 46.95
C ALA A 936 23.90 -47.04 47.86
N ALA A 937 22.73 -47.29 47.26
CA ALA A 937 21.40 -47.12 47.87
C ALA A 937 20.64 -48.41 48.29
N GLN A 938 19.59 -48.23 49.11
CA GLN A 938 18.56 -49.24 49.48
C GLN A 938 17.11 -48.67 49.45
N ILE A 939 16.12 -49.51 49.78
CA ILE A 939 14.70 -49.45 49.32
C ILE A 939 13.82 -48.42 50.08
N SER A 940 12.82 -47.86 49.37
CA SER A 940 11.99 -46.70 49.73
C SER A 940 10.88 -46.91 50.79
N GLU A 941 10.76 -45.94 51.69
CA GLU A 941 9.71 -45.76 52.72
C GLU A 941 8.45 -45.01 52.22
N LEU A 942 8.50 -44.50 50.98
CA LEU A 942 7.44 -43.69 50.38
C LEU A 942 6.63 -44.58 49.42
N GLN A 943 5.41 -44.95 49.86
CA GLN A 943 4.55 -45.92 49.16
C GLN A 943 3.52 -45.25 48.24
N SER A 944 3.06 -44.04 48.60
CA SER A 944 2.25 -43.18 47.73
C SER A 944 2.65 -41.71 47.84
N TYR A 945 2.60 -40.96 46.73
CA TYR A 945 2.80 -39.51 46.74
C TYR A 945 1.66 -38.71 47.40
N SER A 946 0.49 -39.32 47.62
CA SER A 946 -0.59 -38.70 48.40
C SER A 946 -0.21 -38.50 49.88
N GLU A 947 0.80 -39.20 50.39
CA GLU A 947 1.32 -39.02 51.75
C GLU A 947 2.16 -37.73 51.93
N LEU A 948 2.29 -36.91 50.87
CA LEU A 948 3.03 -35.65 50.87
C LEU A 948 2.12 -34.40 50.85
N GLU A 949 0.79 -34.57 50.95
CA GLU A 949 -0.16 -33.45 51.09
C GLU A 949 0.03 -32.70 52.43
N ASP A 950 0.40 -33.41 53.50
CA ASP A 950 1.02 -32.85 54.71
C ASP A 950 2.41 -33.49 54.89
N PRO A 951 3.48 -32.85 54.38
CA PRO A 951 4.79 -33.49 54.30
C PRO A 951 5.50 -33.57 55.66
N PHE A 952 5.25 -32.67 56.61
CA PHE A 952 6.06 -32.56 57.82
C PHE A 952 5.96 -33.78 58.76
N PRO A 953 4.77 -34.35 59.04
CA PRO A 953 4.66 -35.57 59.84
C PRO A 953 5.27 -36.80 59.15
N LYS A 954 5.17 -36.90 57.81
CA LYS A 954 5.75 -38.02 57.04
C LYS A 954 7.27 -37.90 56.97
N LEU A 955 7.82 -36.70 56.75
CA LEU A 955 9.26 -36.42 56.82
C LEU A 955 9.82 -36.73 58.21
N LYS A 956 9.11 -36.38 59.29
CA LYS A 956 9.51 -36.74 60.66
C LYS A 956 9.61 -38.26 60.88
N LYS A 957 8.67 -39.04 60.32
CA LYS A 957 8.73 -40.51 60.33
C LYS A 957 9.88 -41.06 59.47
N PHE A 958 10.10 -40.46 58.30
CA PHE A 958 11.18 -40.83 57.38
C PHE A 958 12.57 -40.64 58.02
N PHE A 959 12.86 -39.45 58.57
CA PHE A 959 14.13 -39.19 59.25
C PHE A 959 14.29 -39.97 60.57
N ALA A 960 13.19 -40.36 61.22
CA ALA A 960 13.26 -41.28 62.36
C ALA A 960 13.63 -42.73 61.95
N ARG A 961 13.30 -43.15 60.72
CA ARG A 961 13.65 -44.47 60.16
C ARG A 961 15.03 -44.49 59.48
N TYR A 962 15.45 -43.37 58.89
CA TYR A 962 16.79 -43.17 58.34
C TYR A 962 17.48 -41.98 59.03
N PRO A 963 17.91 -42.13 60.30
CA PRO A 963 18.53 -41.04 61.06
C PRO A 963 19.81 -40.51 60.39
N GLU A 964 20.57 -41.39 59.71
CA GLU A 964 21.76 -41.01 58.95
C GLU A 964 21.46 -40.02 57.82
N ALA A 965 20.27 -40.08 57.19
CA ALA A 965 19.86 -39.15 56.14
C ALA A 965 19.70 -37.69 56.63
N SER A 966 19.73 -37.44 57.95
CA SER A 966 19.75 -36.08 58.50
C SER A 966 21.16 -35.46 58.52
N ASN A 967 22.21 -36.30 58.45
CA ASN A 967 23.62 -35.91 58.62
C ASN A 967 24.48 -36.25 57.39
N GLN A 968 24.04 -37.20 56.56
CA GLN A 968 24.73 -37.64 55.35
C GLN A 968 24.49 -36.67 54.20
N ILE A 969 25.57 -36.26 53.53
CA ILE A 969 25.50 -35.46 52.30
C ILE A 969 25.07 -36.33 51.11
N LEU A 970 24.37 -35.73 50.14
CA LEU A 970 23.92 -36.40 48.91
C LEU A 970 25.10 -36.98 48.12
N ALA A 971 24.96 -38.22 47.66
CA ALA A 971 25.93 -38.86 46.76
C ALA A 971 25.92 -38.21 45.37
N SER A 972 27.04 -38.33 44.63
CA SER A 972 27.16 -37.77 43.28
C SER A 972 26.08 -38.28 42.32
N GLU A 973 25.68 -39.54 42.46
CA GLU A 973 24.60 -40.18 41.70
C GLU A 973 23.23 -39.58 42.04
N ASP A 974 22.95 -39.31 43.33
CA ASP A 974 21.69 -38.70 43.78
C ASP A 974 21.59 -37.22 43.39
N ILE A 975 22.71 -36.49 43.37
CA ILE A 975 22.77 -35.14 42.82
C ILE A 975 22.40 -35.17 41.33
N ALA A 976 22.98 -36.08 40.54
CA ALA A 976 22.64 -36.22 39.13
C ALA A 976 21.16 -36.62 38.93
N TYR A 977 20.62 -37.51 39.76
CA TYR A 977 19.21 -37.90 39.75
C TYR A 977 18.28 -36.73 40.09
N PHE A 978 18.59 -35.95 41.13
CA PHE A 978 17.84 -34.76 41.52
C PHE A 978 17.84 -33.70 40.41
N LEU A 979 18.98 -33.43 39.78
CA LEU A 979 19.07 -32.50 38.65
C LEU A 979 18.27 -32.98 37.43
N ASN A 980 18.27 -34.29 37.14
CA ASN A 980 17.41 -34.87 36.12
C ASN A 980 15.91 -34.72 36.43
N LEU A 981 15.51 -34.84 37.71
CA LEU A 981 14.13 -34.54 38.14
C LEU A 981 13.79 -33.05 37.94
N CYS A 982 14.68 -32.12 38.31
CA CYS A 982 14.48 -30.69 38.07
C CYS A 982 14.36 -30.31 36.58
N GLN A 983 14.92 -31.12 35.67
CA GLN A 983 14.80 -30.95 34.22
C GLN A 983 13.61 -31.69 33.58
N ARG A 984 12.86 -32.50 34.34
CA ARG A 984 11.86 -33.45 33.80
C ARG A 984 10.82 -32.77 32.90
N PRO A 985 10.71 -33.15 31.61
CA PRO A 985 9.69 -32.59 30.71
C PRO A 985 8.27 -32.87 31.20
N GLY A 986 7.39 -31.87 31.08
CA GLY A 986 5.98 -31.96 31.49
C GLY A 986 5.70 -31.58 32.95
N GLN A 987 6.73 -31.41 33.78
CA GLN A 987 6.62 -30.89 35.14
C GLN A 987 6.73 -29.34 35.14
N LYS A 988 6.07 -28.66 36.08
CA LYS A 988 6.30 -27.23 36.33
C LYS A 988 7.77 -27.05 36.76
N PRO A 989 8.52 -26.08 36.20
CA PRO A 989 9.90 -25.82 36.60
C PRO A 989 10.01 -25.57 38.11
N VAL A 990 11.10 -26.06 38.70
CA VAL A 990 11.34 -25.88 40.14
C VAL A 990 11.50 -24.38 40.50
N PRO A 991 10.94 -23.91 41.62
CA PRO A 991 10.94 -22.48 42.01
C PRO A 991 12.26 -22.03 42.65
N PHE A 992 13.37 -22.71 42.35
CA PHE A 992 14.71 -22.46 42.89
C PHE A 992 15.77 -22.87 41.87
N ILE A 993 17.00 -22.37 42.02
CA ILE A 993 18.15 -22.72 41.18
C ILE A 993 18.86 -23.92 41.82
N PRO A 994 18.81 -25.13 41.25
CA PRO A 994 19.35 -26.33 41.90
C PRO A 994 20.87 -26.47 41.74
N VAL A 995 21.44 -25.83 40.70
CA VAL A 995 22.87 -25.85 40.38
C VAL A 995 23.24 -24.60 39.58
N LEU A 996 24.49 -24.16 39.71
CA LEU A 996 25.10 -23.21 38.77
C LEU A 996 25.86 -24.04 37.73
N ASP A 997 25.43 -23.98 36.47
CA ASP A 997 25.98 -24.77 35.36
C ASP A 997 25.92 -23.95 34.04
N ALA A 998 26.20 -24.58 32.89
CA ALA A 998 26.05 -23.94 31.58
C ALA A 998 24.58 -23.54 31.27
N GLN A 999 23.63 -24.17 31.95
CA GLN A 999 22.18 -23.99 31.90
C GLN A 999 21.67 -22.96 32.93
N PHE A 1000 22.54 -22.31 33.72
CA PHE A 1000 22.16 -21.32 34.74
C PHE A 1000 21.21 -20.23 34.21
N GLY A 1001 21.41 -19.75 32.98
CA GLY A 1001 20.51 -18.78 32.36
C GLY A 1001 19.11 -19.33 32.04
N ILE A 1002 18.95 -20.65 31.87
CA ILE A 1002 17.65 -21.31 31.78
C ILE A 1002 17.06 -21.44 33.18
N TRP A 1003 17.82 -21.93 34.15
CA TRP A 1003 17.37 -22.08 35.55
C TRP A 1003 16.87 -20.75 36.16
N PHE A 1004 17.54 -19.64 35.85
CA PHE A 1004 17.22 -18.31 36.36
C PHE A 1004 15.99 -17.66 35.68
N LYS A 1005 15.78 -17.89 34.38
CA LYS A 1005 14.78 -17.14 33.58
C LYS A 1005 13.47 -17.89 33.35
N LYS A 1006 13.49 -19.23 33.36
CA LYS A 1006 12.37 -20.10 32.98
C LYS A 1006 11.19 -20.00 33.96
N ASP A 1007 9.97 -19.88 33.42
CA ASP A 1007 8.71 -19.80 34.19
C ASP A 1007 8.71 -18.72 35.29
N SER A 1008 9.18 -17.53 34.92
CA SER A 1008 9.35 -16.37 35.79
C SER A 1008 8.19 -15.36 35.79
N LEU A 1009 6.98 -15.75 35.38
CA LEU A 1009 5.84 -14.82 35.23
C LEU A 1009 4.67 -15.03 36.20
N TRP A 1010 4.47 -16.24 36.71
CA TRP A 1010 3.29 -16.60 37.52
C TRP A 1010 3.38 -16.09 38.96
N GLN A 1011 4.59 -15.82 39.45
CA GLN A 1011 4.89 -15.27 40.78
C GLN A 1011 4.32 -13.85 40.99
N ALA A 1012 3.86 -13.19 39.92
CA ALA A 1012 3.14 -11.91 39.98
C ALA A 1012 1.64 -12.05 40.27
N GLU A 1013 1.12 -13.28 40.20
CA GLU A 1013 -0.28 -13.62 40.50
C GLU A 1013 -0.38 -14.34 41.85
N ASP A 1014 0.58 -15.23 42.13
CA ASP A 1014 0.73 -15.95 43.39
C ASP A 1014 1.99 -15.48 44.14
N ILE A 1015 1.80 -14.46 44.99
CA ILE A 1015 2.85 -13.93 45.88
C ILE A 1015 3.06 -14.80 47.13
N ASP A 1016 2.08 -15.61 47.51
CA ASP A 1016 2.16 -16.48 48.70
C ASP A 1016 3.19 -17.60 48.51
N ALA A 1017 3.37 -18.06 47.27
CA ALA A 1017 4.44 -18.98 46.89
C ALA A 1017 5.83 -18.34 46.74
N VAL A 1018 5.98 -17.03 46.99
CA VAL A 1018 7.26 -16.31 46.91
C VAL A 1018 7.87 -16.18 48.31
N ILE A 1019 9.19 -16.40 48.42
CA ILE A 1019 9.93 -16.25 49.68
C ILE A 1019 9.73 -14.84 50.24
N ASP A 1020 9.36 -14.77 51.53
CA ASP A 1020 8.99 -13.56 52.28
C ASP A 1020 7.76 -12.80 51.75
N GLN A 1021 7.00 -13.39 50.82
CA GLN A 1021 5.90 -12.74 50.08
C GLN A 1021 6.32 -11.40 49.42
N ASP A 1022 7.61 -11.28 49.09
CA ASP A 1022 8.25 -10.02 48.71
C ASP A 1022 8.07 -9.70 47.21
N PRO A 1023 7.24 -8.70 46.83
CA PRO A 1023 7.00 -8.37 45.43
C PRO A 1023 8.24 -7.77 44.75
N GLN A 1024 9.29 -7.39 45.50
CA GLN A 1024 10.57 -6.96 44.93
C GLN A 1024 11.41 -8.12 44.38
N ARG A 1025 11.05 -9.39 44.67
CA ARG A 1025 11.68 -10.58 44.05
C ARG A 1025 11.06 -10.91 42.68
N VAL A 1026 9.87 -10.37 42.39
CA VAL A 1026 9.01 -10.80 41.29
C VAL A 1026 9.29 -10.03 39.99
N ALA A 1027 9.07 -10.71 38.87
CA ALA A 1027 9.18 -10.16 37.52
C ALA A 1027 7.82 -9.69 36.99
N ILE A 1028 7.60 -8.37 37.00
CA ILE A 1028 6.33 -7.75 36.64
C ILE A 1028 6.47 -7.14 35.24
N LEU A 1029 5.79 -7.70 34.23
CA LEU A 1029 5.80 -7.16 32.87
C LEU A 1029 5.07 -5.80 32.84
N GLN A 1030 5.70 -4.71 32.40
CA GLN A 1030 4.97 -3.44 32.27
C GLN A 1030 5.59 -2.47 31.26
N GLY A 1031 4.76 -1.71 30.55
CA GLY A 1031 5.19 -0.81 29.48
C GLY A 1031 5.52 0.61 29.97
N PRO A 1032 6.67 1.20 29.57
CA PRO A 1032 7.19 2.46 30.12
C PRO A 1032 6.26 3.66 29.96
N VAL A 1033 5.56 3.76 28.82
CA VAL A 1033 4.61 4.86 28.58
C VAL A 1033 3.24 4.57 29.17
N ALA A 1034 2.78 3.32 29.11
CA ALA A 1034 1.42 2.96 29.54
C ALA A 1034 1.24 2.97 31.07
N VAL A 1035 2.29 2.71 31.85
CA VAL A 1035 2.18 2.58 33.32
C VAL A 1035 1.72 3.87 33.99
N ARG A 1036 2.01 5.04 33.42
CA ARG A 1036 1.62 6.35 33.96
C ARG A 1036 0.11 6.51 34.18
N HIS A 1037 -0.71 5.73 33.47
CA HIS A 1037 -2.18 5.73 33.56
C HIS A 1037 -2.73 4.78 34.64
N SER A 1038 -1.91 3.89 35.19
CA SER A 1038 -2.30 2.96 36.25
C SER A 1038 -2.32 3.69 37.60
N LYS A 1039 -3.45 4.34 37.93
CA LYS A 1039 -3.56 5.19 39.13
C LYS A 1039 -4.29 4.57 40.32
N SER A 1040 -5.01 3.46 40.13
CA SER A 1040 -5.80 2.79 41.17
C SER A 1040 -5.81 1.28 40.96
N THR A 1041 -5.92 0.55 42.07
CA THR A 1041 -6.11 -0.91 42.14
C THR A 1041 -7.57 -1.33 42.21
N GLU A 1042 -8.47 -0.38 42.50
CA GLU A 1042 -9.88 -0.65 42.83
C GLU A 1042 -10.82 -0.61 41.61
N GLN A 1043 -10.39 0.07 40.54
CA GLN A 1043 -11.16 0.15 39.30
C GLN A 1043 -11.26 -1.23 38.64
N SER A 1044 -12.47 -1.62 38.25
CA SER A 1044 -12.69 -2.78 37.40
C SER A 1044 -12.20 -2.57 35.97
N ALA A 1045 -11.95 -3.66 35.25
CA ALA A 1045 -11.59 -3.60 33.84
C ALA A 1045 -12.70 -2.93 32.99
N GLY A 1046 -13.97 -3.14 33.37
CA GLY A 1046 -15.12 -2.52 32.72
C GLY A 1046 -15.19 -1.01 32.94
N GLU A 1047 -14.98 -0.54 34.18
CA GLU A 1047 -14.96 0.89 34.50
C GLU A 1047 -13.87 1.61 33.70
N ILE A 1048 -12.62 1.10 33.69
CA ILE A 1048 -11.50 1.71 32.96
C ILE A 1048 -11.82 1.86 31.47
N LEU A 1049 -12.37 0.82 30.84
CA LEU A 1049 -12.71 0.86 29.42
C LEU A 1049 -13.89 1.80 29.15
N SER A 1050 -14.89 1.83 30.03
CA SER A 1050 -16.06 2.73 29.92
C SER A 1050 -15.74 4.21 30.15
N GLU A 1051 -14.75 4.51 31.00
CA GLU A 1051 -14.21 5.85 31.22
C GLU A 1051 -13.57 6.38 29.93
N ILE A 1052 -12.77 5.52 29.27
CA ILE A 1052 -12.14 5.82 27.99
C ILE A 1052 -13.18 5.92 26.85
N GLU A 1053 -14.14 4.99 26.77
CA GLU A 1053 -15.23 5.03 25.78
C GLU A 1053 -16.03 6.33 25.91
N SER A 1054 -16.45 6.68 27.13
CA SER A 1054 -17.26 7.88 27.40
C SER A 1054 -16.48 9.15 27.06
N GLY A 1055 -15.21 9.26 27.48
CA GLY A 1055 -14.36 10.40 27.13
C GLY A 1055 -14.13 10.56 25.63
N LEU A 1056 -14.07 9.46 24.87
CA LEU A 1056 -14.00 9.50 23.41
C LEU A 1056 -15.35 9.90 22.78
N VAL A 1057 -16.48 9.39 23.30
CA VAL A 1057 -17.83 9.74 22.82
C VAL A 1057 -18.12 11.22 23.05
N SER A 1058 -17.85 11.77 24.24
CA SER A 1058 -18.04 13.20 24.53
C SER A 1058 -17.22 14.08 23.59
N ARG A 1059 -15.92 13.79 23.42
CA ARG A 1059 -15.05 14.52 22.49
C ARG A 1059 -15.53 14.45 21.05
N LEU A 1060 -16.05 13.29 20.60
CA LEU A 1060 -16.62 13.15 19.26
C LEU A 1060 -17.91 13.93 19.09
N LEU A 1061 -18.77 13.96 20.11
CA LEU A 1061 -20.01 14.71 20.11
C LEU A 1061 -19.72 16.22 20.01
N GLU A 1062 -18.73 16.71 20.76
CA GLU A 1062 -18.24 18.09 20.70
C GLU A 1062 -17.59 18.41 19.33
N ASP A 1063 -16.58 17.65 18.89
CA ASP A 1063 -15.78 17.97 17.69
C ASP A 1063 -16.53 17.76 16.35
N HIS A 1064 -17.60 16.96 16.31
CA HIS A 1064 -18.26 16.54 15.06
C HIS A 1064 -19.78 16.70 15.03
N TYR A 1065 -20.42 17.01 16.15
CA TYR A 1065 -21.88 17.15 16.27
C TYR A 1065 -22.28 18.35 17.14
N ASP A 1066 -21.37 19.31 17.39
CA ASP A 1066 -21.59 20.54 18.17
C ASP A 1066 -22.20 20.32 19.58
N GLY A 1067 -21.99 19.13 20.16
CA GLY A 1067 -22.58 18.71 21.43
C GLY A 1067 -24.03 18.20 21.35
N ASP A 1068 -24.66 18.17 20.17
CA ASP A 1068 -26.05 17.75 19.99
C ASP A 1068 -26.18 16.29 19.52
N GLU A 1069 -26.70 15.43 20.41
CA GLU A 1069 -27.04 14.04 20.09
C GLU A 1069 -28.10 13.88 18.99
N SER A 1070 -28.90 14.91 18.71
CA SER A 1070 -29.94 14.86 17.67
C SER A 1070 -29.35 14.73 16.26
N LEU A 1071 -28.13 15.23 16.06
CA LEU A 1071 -27.38 15.17 14.80
C LEU A 1071 -26.71 13.82 14.57
N VAL A 1072 -26.68 12.92 15.56
CA VAL A 1072 -26.04 11.61 15.45
C VAL A 1072 -26.93 10.63 14.64
N PRO A 1073 -26.44 10.06 13.52
CA PRO A 1073 -27.19 9.09 12.72
C PRO A 1073 -27.66 7.88 13.52
N ARG A 1074 -28.88 7.42 13.25
CA ARG A 1074 -29.46 6.22 13.90
C ARG A 1074 -29.23 4.97 13.05
N THR A 1075 -28.95 3.85 13.71
CA THR A 1075 -28.86 2.52 13.08
C THR A 1075 -29.45 1.45 13.99
N ASP A 1076 -29.94 0.33 13.46
CA ASP A 1076 -30.37 -0.78 14.31
C ASP A 1076 -29.16 -1.42 15.03
N PHE A 1077 -28.00 -1.56 14.35
CA PHE A 1077 -26.76 -2.15 14.88
C PHE A 1077 -25.53 -1.80 14.01
N LEU A 1078 -24.32 -2.03 14.53
CA LEU A 1078 -23.06 -1.95 13.77
C LEU A 1078 -22.73 -3.28 13.08
N CYS A 1079 -22.40 -3.24 11.78
CA CYS A 1079 -21.87 -4.39 11.03
C CYS A 1079 -20.98 -3.94 9.84
N PRO A 1080 -20.25 -4.85 9.17
CA PRO A 1080 -19.37 -4.49 8.05
C PRO A 1080 -20.15 -3.84 6.90
N HIS A 1081 -19.62 -2.73 6.39
CA HIS A 1081 -20.20 -1.99 5.27
C HIS A 1081 -20.27 -2.84 4.00
N VAL A 1082 -21.13 -2.44 3.06
CA VAL A 1082 -21.29 -3.09 1.76
C VAL A 1082 -21.28 -2.03 0.68
N ASP A 1083 -20.33 -2.11 -0.25
CA ASP A 1083 -20.28 -1.22 -1.41
C ASP A 1083 -21.53 -1.45 -2.29
N ALA A 1084 -22.42 -0.48 -2.29
CA ALA A 1084 -23.76 -0.60 -2.88
C ALA A 1084 -23.78 -0.55 -4.42
N GLU A 1085 -22.68 -0.12 -5.06
CA GLU A 1085 -22.61 0.13 -6.50
C GLU A 1085 -22.80 -1.14 -7.35
N ALA A 1086 -22.51 -2.33 -6.82
CA ALA A 1086 -22.55 -3.58 -7.59
C ALA A 1086 -23.97 -4.12 -7.90
N ASN A 1087 -25.02 -3.65 -7.22
CA ASN A 1087 -26.32 -4.36 -7.16
C ASN A 1087 -27.53 -3.62 -7.77
N GLN A 1088 -27.36 -2.43 -8.36
CA GLN A 1088 -28.50 -1.60 -8.80
C GLN A 1088 -29.33 -2.19 -9.97
N HIS A 1089 -28.76 -3.07 -10.80
CA HIS A 1089 -29.37 -3.47 -12.08
C HIS A 1089 -30.54 -4.48 -12.00
N THR A 1090 -30.86 -5.05 -10.82
CA THR A 1090 -31.79 -6.21 -10.72
C THR A 1090 -33.07 -5.93 -9.90
N LEU A 1091 -33.20 -4.76 -9.28
CA LEU A 1091 -34.30 -4.45 -8.35
C LEU A 1091 -35.33 -3.51 -8.99
N GLN A 1092 -36.50 -4.04 -9.34
CA GLN A 1092 -37.65 -3.21 -9.73
C GLN A 1092 -38.39 -2.69 -8.49
N LEU A 1093 -38.44 -1.36 -8.37
CA LEU A 1093 -39.17 -0.63 -7.33
C LEU A 1093 -40.63 -0.39 -7.76
N SER A 1094 -41.56 -0.75 -6.88
CA SER A 1094 -42.94 -0.27 -6.86
C SER A 1094 -43.23 0.20 -5.43
N ALA A 1095 -44.10 1.19 -5.23
CA ALA A 1095 -44.33 1.78 -3.91
C ALA A 1095 -44.62 0.70 -2.84
N GLY A 1096 -43.81 0.66 -1.77
CA GLY A 1096 -43.90 -0.33 -0.69
C GLY A 1096 -43.45 -1.77 -1.03
N LYS A 1097 -42.93 -2.04 -2.24
CA LYS A 1097 -42.62 -3.41 -2.68
C LYS A 1097 -41.47 -3.50 -3.70
N ILE A 1098 -40.43 -4.24 -3.31
CA ILE A 1098 -39.28 -4.60 -4.16
C ILE A 1098 -39.41 -6.06 -4.60
N LYS A 1099 -39.14 -6.34 -5.87
CA LYS A 1099 -39.15 -7.69 -6.45
C LYS A 1099 -37.76 -8.04 -6.99
N ALA A 1100 -37.27 -9.22 -6.64
CA ALA A 1100 -36.07 -9.84 -7.23
C ALA A 1100 -36.43 -11.21 -7.82
N ARG A 1101 -35.75 -11.60 -8.90
CA ARG A 1101 -35.88 -12.90 -9.57
C ARG A 1101 -34.48 -13.42 -9.89
N SER A 1102 -34.22 -14.69 -9.61
CA SER A 1102 -32.96 -15.33 -10.00
C SER A 1102 -32.93 -15.63 -11.50
N GLY A 1103 -31.75 -15.55 -12.12
CA GLY A 1103 -31.53 -15.80 -13.54
C GLY A 1103 -31.63 -17.27 -13.94
N THR A 1104 -31.29 -17.57 -15.19
CA THR A 1104 -31.26 -18.94 -15.74
C THR A 1104 -30.07 -19.77 -15.27
N THR A 1105 -29.02 -19.15 -14.72
CA THR A 1105 -27.81 -19.83 -14.23
C THR A 1105 -27.99 -20.40 -12.82
N THR A 1106 -28.23 -21.71 -12.73
CA THR A 1106 -27.99 -22.47 -11.49
C THR A 1106 -26.51 -22.62 -11.25
N SER A 1107 -25.99 -22.03 -10.17
CA SER A 1107 -24.67 -22.34 -9.66
C SER A 1107 -24.75 -22.72 -8.19
N ARG A 1108 -24.11 -23.83 -7.82
CA ARG A 1108 -23.87 -24.23 -6.41
C ARG A 1108 -22.70 -23.47 -5.77
N ASP A 1109 -22.12 -22.49 -6.47
CA ASP A 1109 -21.05 -21.65 -5.94
C ASP A 1109 -21.50 -20.81 -4.74
N LYS A 1110 -20.77 -20.92 -3.63
CA LYS A 1110 -20.96 -20.13 -2.41
C LYS A 1110 -20.94 -18.62 -2.68
N ARG A 1111 -20.14 -18.14 -3.65
CA ARG A 1111 -20.08 -16.71 -4.01
C ARG A 1111 -21.38 -16.22 -4.65
N CYS A 1112 -21.99 -17.05 -5.52
CA CYS A 1112 -23.28 -16.75 -6.13
C CYS A 1112 -24.39 -16.63 -5.05
N THR A 1113 -24.41 -17.56 -4.10
CA THR A 1113 -25.30 -17.50 -2.93
C THR A 1113 -25.07 -16.24 -2.09
N GLN A 1114 -23.82 -15.90 -1.79
CA GLN A 1114 -23.50 -14.74 -0.97
C GLN A 1114 -23.93 -13.42 -1.64
N ASN A 1115 -23.65 -13.25 -2.93
CA ASN A 1115 -24.07 -12.07 -3.69
C ASN A 1115 -25.60 -11.94 -3.78
N TRP A 1116 -26.31 -13.06 -4.01
CA TRP A 1116 -27.77 -13.11 -4.04
C TRP A 1116 -28.39 -12.68 -2.70
N LEU A 1117 -27.91 -13.24 -1.59
CA LEU A 1117 -28.39 -12.89 -0.25
C LEU A 1117 -28.01 -11.45 0.13
N GLN A 1118 -26.83 -10.98 -0.26
CA GLN A 1118 -26.39 -9.59 -0.08
C GLN A 1118 -27.32 -8.61 -0.80
N MET A 1119 -27.63 -8.85 -2.08
CA MET A 1119 -28.58 -8.03 -2.86
C MET A 1119 -29.96 -7.97 -2.19
N ILE A 1120 -30.50 -9.09 -1.71
CA ILE A 1120 -31.80 -9.12 -1.00
C ILE A 1120 -31.70 -8.37 0.34
N SER A 1121 -30.57 -8.51 1.05
CA SER A 1121 -30.35 -7.89 2.36
C SER A 1121 -30.26 -6.35 2.36
N MET A 1122 -30.11 -5.76 1.17
CA MET A 1122 -30.06 -4.31 0.90
C MET A 1122 -31.36 -3.78 0.26
N ALA A 1123 -32.35 -4.65 0.02
CA ALA A 1123 -33.61 -4.25 -0.59
C ALA A 1123 -34.44 -3.40 0.39
N GLY A 1124 -34.59 -2.12 0.06
CA GLY A 1124 -35.45 -1.16 0.76
C GLY A 1124 -34.67 -0.03 1.44
N THR A 1125 -33.47 -0.31 1.94
CA THR A 1125 -32.71 0.63 2.77
C THR A 1125 -31.85 1.64 2.00
N ASN A 1126 -32.08 1.77 0.68
CA ASN A 1126 -31.25 2.54 -0.27
C ASN A 1126 -29.73 2.27 -0.14
N GLY A 1127 -29.34 1.12 0.40
CA GLY A 1127 -27.94 0.78 0.69
C GLY A 1127 -27.30 1.55 1.86
N GLN A 1128 -28.06 2.36 2.60
CA GLN A 1128 -27.56 3.21 3.69
C GLN A 1128 -27.82 2.58 5.06
N ASP A 1129 -29.05 2.12 5.32
CA ASP A 1129 -29.42 1.53 6.62
C ASP A 1129 -29.23 0.01 6.65
N VAL A 1130 -28.79 -0.50 7.79
CA VAL A 1130 -28.74 -1.94 8.10
C VAL A 1130 -29.94 -2.32 8.97
N SER A 1131 -30.60 -3.42 8.61
CA SER A 1131 -31.89 -3.83 9.18
C SER A 1131 -31.85 -5.25 9.74
N TRP A 1132 -32.91 -5.67 10.44
CA TRP A 1132 -33.07 -7.07 10.87
C TRP A 1132 -32.91 -8.08 9.72
N LEU A 1133 -33.36 -7.74 8.50
CA LEU A 1133 -33.19 -8.60 7.32
C LEU A 1133 -31.71 -8.70 6.91
N THR A 1134 -30.97 -7.60 7.09
CA THR A 1134 -29.53 -7.52 6.87
C THR A 1134 -28.77 -8.38 7.87
N ALA A 1135 -29.12 -8.32 9.15
CA ALA A 1135 -28.59 -9.23 10.17
C ALA A 1135 -28.88 -10.69 9.79
N LEU A 1136 -30.15 -11.01 9.51
CA LEU A 1136 -30.62 -12.38 9.28
C LEU A 1136 -29.94 -13.07 8.09
N LEU A 1137 -29.75 -12.37 6.97
CA LEU A 1137 -29.20 -12.97 5.75
C LEU A 1137 -27.66 -12.95 5.69
N ARG A 1138 -27.00 -11.95 6.29
CA ARG A 1138 -25.53 -11.83 6.23
C ARG A 1138 -24.81 -12.59 7.34
N SER A 1139 -25.40 -12.73 8.54
CA SER A 1139 -24.77 -13.40 9.68
C SER A 1139 -24.20 -14.77 9.32
N LEU A 1140 -22.94 -15.03 9.66
CA LEU A 1140 -22.28 -16.32 9.43
C LEU A 1140 -22.96 -17.44 10.23
N SER A 1141 -23.28 -17.15 11.50
CA SER A 1141 -23.86 -18.07 12.46
C SER A 1141 -25.02 -17.42 13.25
N VAL A 1142 -25.84 -18.26 13.87
CA VAL A 1142 -26.97 -17.88 14.73
C VAL A 1142 -26.75 -18.49 16.12
N VAL A 1143 -27.11 -17.77 17.17
CA VAL A 1143 -27.01 -18.28 18.56
C VAL A 1143 -28.24 -19.13 18.90
N GLN A 1144 -28.02 -20.34 19.39
CA GLN A 1144 -29.05 -21.29 19.85
C GLN A 1144 -28.71 -21.72 21.27
N GLY A 1145 -29.43 -21.20 22.27
CA GLY A 1145 -29.03 -21.35 23.67
C GLY A 1145 -27.66 -20.70 23.91
N SER A 1146 -26.67 -21.49 24.33
CA SER A 1146 -25.26 -21.09 24.45
C SER A 1146 -24.41 -21.40 23.21
N GLU A 1147 -24.93 -22.17 22.25
CA GLU A 1147 -24.24 -22.59 21.04
C GLU A 1147 -24.39 -21.55 19.91
N CYS A 1148 -23.52 -21.63 18.91
CA CYS A 1148 -23.41 -20.70 17.81
C CYS A 1148 -23.23 -21.47 16.50
N VAL A 1149 -24.35 -21.92 15.93
CA VAL A 1149 -24.44 -22.78 14.74
C VAL A 1149 -24.38 -21.98 13.44
N ASP A 1150 -23.92 -22.60 12.34
CA ASP A 1150 -23.97 -21.98 11.01
C ASP A 1150 -25.40 -21.55 10.65
N ASN A 1151 -25.53 -20.39 9.99
CA ASN A 1151 -26.83 -19.82 9.66
C ASN A 1151 -27.58 -20.68 8.61
N PRO A 1152 -28.64 -21.43 9.01
CA PRO A 1152 -29.26 -22.42 8.13
C PRO A 1152 -29.99 -21.78 6.95
N LEU A 1153 -30.38 -20.51 7.08
CA LEU A 1153 -31.06 -19.76 6.03
C LEU A 1153 -30.19 -19.57 4.79
N LYS A 1154 -28.86 -19.61 4.91
CA LYS A 1154 -27.97 -19.49 3.74
C LYS A 1154 -28.13 -20.68 2.78
N ALA A 1155 -28.30 -21.89 3.31
CA ALA A 1155 -28.57 -23.08 2.51
C ALA A 1155 -30.01 -23.09 1.96
N VAL A 1156 -30.99 -22.76 2.81
CA VAL A 1156 -32.42 -22.74 2.41
C VAL A 1156 -32.69 -21.71 1.31
N LEU A 1157 -32.11 -20.51 1.43
CA LEU A 1157 -32.36 -19.35 0.56
C LEU A 1157 -31.32 -19.18 -0.57
N SER A 1158 -30.46 -20.19 -0.79
CA SER A 1158 -29.54 -20.23 -1.94
C SER A 1158 -30.30 -20.08 -3.27
N PRO A 1159 -29.77 -19.31 -4.26
CA PRO A 1159 -30.46 -18.97 -5.49
C PRO A 1159 -30.78 -20.22 -6.34
N ARG A 1160 -32.01 -20.30 -6.83
CA ARG A 1160 -32.48 -21.38 -7.74
C ARG A 1160 -33.23 -20.78 -8.93
N THR A 1161 -33.27 -21.50 -10.05
CA THR A 1161 -34.00 -21.07 -11.25
C THR A 1161 -35.45 -20.74 -10.92
N HIS A 1162 -35.96 -19.63 -11.48
CA HIS A 1162 -37.32 -19.12 -11.25
C HIS A 1162 -37.69 -18.74 -9.81
N GLN A 1163 -36.77 -18.85 -8.85
CA GLN A 1163 -36.96 -18.36 -7.49
C GLN A 1163 -37.23 -16.85 -7.52
N ARG A 1164 -38.27 -16.43 -6.79
CA ARG A 1164 -38.73 -15.03 -6.71
C ARG A 1164 -38.74 -14.58 -5.26
N VAL A 1165 -38.24 -13.38 -5.00
CA VAL A 1165 -38.25 -12.75 -3.67
C VAL A 1165 -39.05 -11.46 -3.73
N GLN A 1166 -39.85 -11.21 -2.70
CA GLN A 1166 -40.61 -9.97 -2.52
C GLN A 1166 -40.30 -9.39 -1.15
N VAL A 1167 -39.71 -8.20 -1.11
CA VAL A 1167 -39.49 -7.43 0.12
C VAL A 1167 -40.54 -6.35 0.18
N PHE A 1168 -41.27 -6.30 1.30
CA PHE A 1168 -42.26 -5.27 1.61
C PHE A 1168 -41.64 -4.28 2.57
N THR A 1169 -41.82 -2.99 2.31
CA THR A 1169 -41.17 -1.91 3.07
C THR A 1169 -42.21 -0.95 3.65
N ASP A 1170 -41.83 -0.20 4.68
CA ASP A 1170 -42.58 0.98 5.10
C ASP A 1170 -42.37 2.17 4.14
N GLN A 1171 -42.94 3.32 4.48
CA GLN A 1171 -42.82 4.57 3.71
C GLN A 1171 -41.38 5.14 3.69
N LEU A 1172 -40.52 4.71 4.60
CA LEU A 1172 -39.10 5.09 4.69
C LEU A 1172 -38.18 4.03 4.06
N GLY A 1173 -38.74 2.99 3.42
CA GLY A 1173 -37.99 1.90 2.78
C GLY A 1173 -37.56 0.77 3.73
N ARG A 1174 -37.81 0.86 5.04
CA ARG A 1174 -37.36 -0.15 6.01
C ARG A 1174 -38.12 -1.47 5.79
N PRO A 1175 -37.44 -2.63 5.74
CA PRO A 1175 -38.09 -3.90 5.44
C PRO A 1175 -39.01 -4.35 6.57
N LEU A 1176 -40.28 -4.59 6.26
CA LEU A 1176 -41.31 -5.10 7.17
C LEU A 1176 -41.51 -6.61 7.03
N ASN A 1177 -41.37 -7.15 5.81
CA ASN A 1177 -41.66 -8.55 5.50
C ASN A 1177 -40.87 -9.00 4.27
N VAL A 1178 -40.38 -10.25 4.26
CA VAL A 1178 -39.74 -10.88 3.11
C VAL A 1178 -40.47 -12.18 2.75
N LYS A 1179 -40.84 -12.36 1.49
CA LYS A 1179 -41.49 -13.58 0.98
C LYS A 1179 -40.68 -14.19 -0.16
N PHE A 1180 -40.22 -15.42 0.05
CA PHE A 1180 -39.55 -16.24 -0.96
C PHE A 1180 -40.58 -17.19 -1.62
N PHE A 1181 -40.47 -17.36 -2.94
CA PHE A 1181 -41.36 -18.21 -3.74
C PHE A 1181 -40.53 -19.12 -4.65
N GLY A 1182 -40.86 -20.42 -4.67
CA GLY A 1182 -40.07 -21.48 -5.30
C GLY A 1182 -38.89 -21.90 -4.42
N GLY A 1183 -38.80 -23.18 -4.05
CA GLY A 1183 -37.75 -23.62 -3.10
C GLY A 1183 -37.91 -25.00 -2.43
N LEU A 1184 -38.99 -25.74 -2.66
CA LEU A 1184 -39.07 -27.16 -2.30
C LEU A 1184 -38.68 -28.00 -3.52
N ASN A 1185 -38.03 -29.15 -3.29
CA ASN A 1185 -37.94 -30.17 -4.33
C ASN A 1185 -39.38 -30.59 -4.73
N PRO A 1186 -39.64 -30.96 -5.98
CA PRO A 1186 -40.70 -31.93 -6.23
C PRO A 1186 -40.42 -33.13 -5.31
N PRO A 1187 -41.41 -33.71 -4.61
CA PRO A 1187 -41.18 -35.00 -3.96
C PRO A 1187 -40.69 -35.98 -5.03
N ASP A 1188 -39.67 -36.79 -4.73
CA ASP A 1188 -39.22 -37.82 -5.64
C ASP A 1188 -40.45 -38.66 -6.07
N GLU A 1189 -40.65 -38.86 -7.37
CA GLU A 1189 -41.83 -39.51 -7.98
C GLU A 1189 -42.02 -40.99 -7.55
N LYS A 1190 -41.23 -41.47 -6.58
CA LYS A 1190 -41.23 -42.84 -6.07
C LYS A 1190 -41.87 -43.02 -4.69
N THR A 1191 -42.26 -41.95 -3.99
CA THR A 1191 -42.88 -42.06 -2.64
C THR A 1191 -44.17 -41.26 -2.47
N ALA A 1192 -44.99 -41.15 -3.52
CA ALA A 1192 -46.37 -40.67 -3.40
C ALA A 1192 -47.32 -41.81 -2.98
N ILE A 1193 -47.47 -42.03 -1.67
CA ILE A 1193 -48.66 -42.74 -1.15
C ILE A 1193 -49.75 -41.67 -0.95
N PRO A 1194 -50.92 -41.79 -1.61
CA PRO A 1194 -51.98 -40.81 -1.46
C PRO A 1194 -52.69 -41.04 -0.12
N LEU A 1195 -52.62 -40.05 0.78
CA LEU A 1195 -53.49 -39.99 1.96
C LEU A 1195 -54.46 -38.82 1.81
N THR A 1196 -55.73 -39.19 1.67
CA THR A 1196 -56.89 -38.30 1.60
C THR A 1196 -57.12 -37.53 2.89
N ALA A 1197 -57.76 -36.36 2.75
CA ALA A 1197 -57.91 -35.36 3.81
C ALA A 1197 -58.81 -35.79 4.98
N HIS A 1198 -58.51 -35.23 6.15
CA HIS A 1198 -59.48 -34.71 7.12
C HIS A 1198 -58.92 -33.44 7.77
#